data_AF-A0A836UNP0-F1
#
_entry.id   AF-A0A836UNP0-F1
#
_cell.length_a   1.000
_cell.length_b   1.000
_cell.length_c   1.000
_cell.angle_alpha   90.00
_cell.angle_beta   90.00
_cell.angle_gamma   90.00
#
_symmetry.space_group_name_H-M   'P 1'
#
loop_
_entity.id
_entity.type
_entity.pdbx_description
1 polymer ?
#
loop_
_entity_poly.entity_id
_entity_poly.type
_entity_poly.pdbx_seq_one_letter_code
_entity_poly.pdbx_strand_id
1 'polypeptide(L)'
;MKRKSLRRTIPLLYPFLFLASLFTSDDTEAGWIEDAPGKTIIHLNAWTLPDPNNPDTFTRAEVAGVNLFKQRFSDFFAERYSEKYKALPEKYGQHNWDNVEIQLHKSTGIVVEGVEVDLLQIAGDIAPDILYVNFRKSDNYIQAGFLYPLDKPEDGYLGDLHAAEIDGDGISRSDNGSEVFGMTDEELNFRINPKIWPVIRRKGPHGKTQTWAVPYGGALGKVLAYRKDLFDEYGVSHPTVDWTWDDLMAAAKTITNPDKGHYGLQLGRGKHESWYWITFLWSAGGEVMVYDPEDDSWLCTFATHEAAIALDFYTHLSAEKWIDKQGKIRRGYSSKDASENSAKWNRGEIGMQFMYVDEKLLATINPEVVGMVPVPLGPTGKRGAELNSRMMGLFSRIEDPAVRDAAWEYIRFYDSREAVALKTQIMVEGGLGRFINPKYLRMFGYSEIERLSPKGWAEYFDIAIATGKPEPYGKNSNVAYAMMTFPIQEAEQLMLNDQLPQTDTARLQVMHELLIKHNDRANIEMIGLITPEDRSTRRTVAIIVLLTIVIAFTFVFRKISRIFTAPGGGDGEQQTWAFRKYLPAYLMLIPAALSILVWSYIPVLRGSAMAFFDYQILRESTWVGVDNFGDLLFDDAWWLSVWNALRYSFLVIALTFMPPIVLAIFLQEVPRGKLVFRTIYYLPAVITGLVTVLMWKQFYEPSENGALNALMLHIPAIGFVAVGLALLIVALAFARRLHLNEMYGGAIGFIGAGILLFLGFSSLANPILFPGGEAMVDSLLHIPLRLFSFMPEPNKWLTNPETAMISCVIPMVWAGMGPGCLIYLAALKGIPDDYYEAADIDGASFIDKILFVVFPMLKALILINFVGAFIGSWYAATGNILLMTGGGGNTEVAGLHIWYKAFTYLKFGPATAMAWMLGFMLIGFTVHQLQILSRVEFRAATKKD
;
A
#
# COMPACT_ATOMS: atom_id res chain seq x y z
N MET A 1 44.08 51.86 2.85
CA MET A 1 45.46 51.57 2.40
C MET A 1 45.57 50.08 2.05
N LYS A 2 45.84 49.76 0.76
CA LYS A 2 46.16 48.46 0.12
C LYS A 2 45.53 47.15 0.67
N ARG A 3 44.42 46.70 0.04
CA ARG A 3 44.07 45.26 -0.13
C ARG A 3 43.97 44.93 -1.62
N LYS A 4 45.10 44.57 -2.23
CA LYS A 4 45.21 44.00 -3.59
C LYS A 4 46.35 42.97 -3.54
N SER A 5 46.06 41.73 -3.14
CA SER A 5 46.96 40.55 -3.31
C SER A 5 46.38 39.27 -2.68
N LEU A 6 45.19 38.79 -3.09
CA LEU A 6 44.74 37.43 -2.77
C LEU A 6 43.58 36.97 -3.69
N ARG A 7 43.71 37.18 -5.00
CA ARG A 7 42.74 36.71 -6.01
C ARG A 7 43.34 35.73 -7.04
N ARG A 8 44.47 35.09 -6.72
CA ARG A 8 45.12 34.12 -7.62
C ARG A 8 45.66 32.91 -6.86
N THR A 9 44.77 32.16 -6.23
CA THR A 9 44.96 30.74 -5.91
C THR A 9 43.63 30.15 -5.48
N ILE A 10 43.33 28.94 -5.99
CA ILE A 10 42.15 28.09 -5.74
C ILE A 10 40.95 28.28 -6.70
N PRO A 11 40.99 27.68 -7.91
CA PRO A 11 39.82 27.33 -8.70
C PRO A 11 39.13 26.02 -8.22
N LEU A 12 39.65 25.37 -7.18
CA LEU A 12 39.22 24.03 -6.72
C LEU A 12 38.11 24.04 -5.65
N LEU A 13 37.77 25.20 -5.09
CA LEU A 13 36.70 25.32 -4.08
C LEU A 13 35.34 25.71 -4.68
N TYR A 14 35.29 26.20 -5.92
CA TYR A 14 34.05 26.62 -6.56
C TYR A 14 33.06 25.46 -6.82
N PRO A 15 33.50 24.26 -7.27
CA PRO A 15 32.59 23.13 -7.40
C PRO A 15 32.06 22.62 -6.05
N PHE A 16 32.87 22.72 -4.99
CA PHE A 16 32.49 22.32 -3.63
C PHE A 16 31.53 23.32 -2.97
N LEU A 17 31.71 24.62 -3.22
CA LEU A 17 30.76 25.66 -2.79
C LEU A 17 29.47 25.63 -3.62
N PHE A 18 29.54 25.23 -4.89
CA PHE A 18 28.36 25.04 -5.74
C PHE A 18 27.59 23.75 -5.39
N LEU A 19 28.28 22.68 -4.98
CA LEU A 19 27.66 21.50 -4.37
C LEU A 19 27.08 21.83 -2.99
N ALA A 20 27.79 22.59 -2.15
CA ALA A 20 27.26 23.08 -0.88
C ALA A 20 26.06 24.02 -1.08
N SER A 21 26.03 24.82 -2.14
CA SER A 21 24.87 25.65 -2.50
C SER A 21 23.76 24.89 -3.21
N LEU A 22 23.99 23.64 -3.61
CA LEU A 22 22.95 22.67 -3.98
C LEU A 22 22.41 21.91 -2.75
N PHE A 23 23.10 22.00 -1.60
CA PHE A 23 22.66 21.50 -0.29
C PHE A 23 22.08 22.59 0.62
N THR A 24 22.35 23.87 0.34
CA THR A 24 21.39 24.92 0.64
C THR A 24 20.36 24.84 -0.47
N SER A 25 19.39 23.95 -0.33
CA SER A 25 18.09 24.25 -0.91
C SER A 25 17.82 25.72 -0.60
N ASP A 26 17.41 26.53 -1.57
CA ASP A 26 16.48 27.60 -1.22
C ASP A 26 15.45 26.90 -0.34
N ASP A 27 15.47 27.20 0.96
CA ASP A 27 14.77 26.45 1.98
C ASP A 27 13.34 26.29 1.42
N THR A 28 12.92 25.05 1.15
CA THR A 28 11.53 24.80 0.76
C THR A 28 10.76 24.79 2.07
N GLU A 29 10.63 26.02 2.57
CA GLU A 29 10.40 26.44 3.94
C GLU A 29 9.05 25.94 4.43
N ALA A 30 9.00 25.54 5.71
CA ALA A 30 7.80 25.67 6.52
C ALA A 30 7.19 27.08 6.35
N GLY A 31 5.98 27.35 6.85
CA GLY A 31 5.45 28.71 6.73
C GLY A 31 6.46 29.77 7.23
N TRP A 32 6.59 30.88 6.49
CA TRP A 32 7.59 31.92 6.73
C TRP A 32 6.96 33.31 6.67
N ILE A 33 7.71 34.32 7.10
CA ILE A 33 7.29 35.73 7.09
C ILE A 33 8.14 36.53 6.11
N GLU A 34 7.48 37.25 5.21
CA GLU A 34 8.12 38.16 4.26
C GLU A 34 7.73 39.62 4.58
N ASP A 35 8.73 40.49 4.80
CA ASP A 35 8.50 41.93 4.88
C ASP A 35 8.54 42.57 3.49
N ALA A 36 7.37 43.00 3.01
CA ALA A 36 7.23 43.73 1.77
C ALA A 36 7.10 45.25 2.03
N PRO A 37 7.29 46.13 1.04
CA PRO A 37 7.20 47.58 1.24
C PRO A 37 5.84 48.00 1.82
N GLY A 38 5.84 48.39 3.10
CA GLY A 38 4.66 48.88 3.81
C GLY A 38 3.70 47.80 4.34
N LYS A 39 4.05 46.51 4.26
CA LYS A 39 3.21 45.40 4.76
C LYS A 39 4.05 44.17 5.12
N THR A 40 3.51 43.31 5.98
CA THR A 40 4.10 42.01 6.31
C THR A 40 3.22 40.91 5.74
N ILE A 41 3.81 39.90 5.10
CA ILE A 41 3.12 38.78 4.47
C ILE A 41 3.48 37.50 5.23
N ILE A 42 2.46 36.78 5.71
CA ILE A 42 2.65 35.45 6.31
C ILE A 42 2.35 34.41 5.24
N HIS A 43 3.33 33.56 4.92
CA HIS A 43 3.19 32.44 4.01
C HIS A 43 2.92 31.17 4.79
N LEU A 44 1.90 30.41 4.35
CA LEU A 44 1.41 29.23 5.05
C LEU A 44 1.27 28.07 4.05
N ASN A 45 1.88 26.94 4.37
CA ASN A 45 1.75 25.69 3.63
C ASN A 45 0.64 24.81 4.18
N ALA A 46 -0.46 24.67 3.42
CA ALA A 46 -1.55 23.75 3.76
C ALA A 46 -1.38 22.41 3.06
N TRP A 47 -1.75 21.30 3.72
CA TRP A 47 -1.73 19.95 3.13
C TRP A 47 -2.47 19.88 1.79
N THR A 48 -3.63 20.53 1.69
CA THR A 48 -4.38 20.66 0.44
C THR A 48 -5.00 22.04 0.32
N LEU A 49 -5.15 22.50 -0.92
CA LEU A 49 -5.92 23.67 -1.28
C LEU A 49 -6.84 23.31 -2.47
N PRO A 50 -8.06 23.85 -2.52
CA PRO A 50 -8.97 23.60 -3.62
C PRO A 50 -8.40 24.18 -4.93
N ASP A 51 -8.56 23.46 -6.04
CA ASP A 51 -8.02 23.87 -7.35
C ASP A 51 -8.88 24.98 -7.97
N PRO A 52 -8.34 26.20 -8.13
CA PRO A 52 -9.10 27.32 -8.71
C PRO A 52 -9.48 27.11 -10.18
N ASN A 53 -8.83 26.19 -10.88
CA ASN A 53 -9.12 25.90 -12.30
C ASN A 53 -10.21 24.84 -12.49
N ASN A 54 -10.62 24.16 -11.42
CA ASN A 54 -11.68 23.16 -11.52
C ASN A 54 -13.05 23.89 -11.63
N PRO A 55 -13.79 23.70 -12.73
CA PRO A 55 -15.04 24.42 -12.96
C PRO A 55 -16.21 23.92 -12.10
N ASP A 56 -16.08 22.82 -11.35
CA ASP A 56 -17.20 22.28 -10.58
C ASP A 56 -17.66 23.22 -9.46
N THR A 57 -18.98 23.31 -9.25
CA THR A 57 -19.59 24.24 -8.31
C THR A 57 -19.13 24.03 -6.86
N PHE A 58 -18.92 22.79 -6.43
CA PHE A 58 -18.45 22.49 -5.07
C PHE A 58 -17.01 22.99 -4.87
N THR A 59 -16.10 22.74 -5.82
CA THR A 59 -14.73 23.28 -5.72
C THR A 59 -14.72 24.80 -5.78
N ARG A 60 -15.56 25.44 -6.60
CA ARG A 60 -15.70 26.91 -6.58
C ARG A 60 -16.15 27.45 -5.22
N ALA A 61 -17.05 26.76 -4.53
CA ALA A 61 -17.48 27.14 -3.19
C ALA A 61 -16.33 27.05 -2.17
N GLU A 62 -15.54 25.97 -2.22
CA GLU A 62 -14.35 25.82 -1.37
C GLU A 62 -13.29 26.90 -1.66
N VAL A 63 -13.01 27.21 -2.94
CA VAL A 63 -12.10 28.29 -3.36
C VAL A 63 -12.59 29.64 -2.84
N ALA A 64 -13.90 29.91 -2.91
CA ALA A 64 -14.47 31.15 -2.40
C ALA A 64 -14.34 31.27 -0.88
N GLY A 65 -14.53 30.18 -0.13
CA GLY A 65 -14.26 30.15 1.32
C GLY A 65 -12.82 30.49 1.66
N VAL A 66 -11.86 29.94 0.92
CA VAL A 66 -10.42 30.26 1.07
C VAL A 66 -10.11 31.70 0.69
N ASN A 67 -10.75 32.26 -0.34
CA ASN A 67 -10.58 33.66 -0.71
C ASN A 67 -11.19 34.61 0.32
N LEU A 68 -12.33 34.25 0.91
CA LEU A 68 -12.94 35.02 2.00
C LEU A 68 -12.02 35.07 3.22
N PHE A 69 -11.38 33.95 3.56
CA PHE A 69 -10.37 33.91 4.62
C PHE A 69 -9.24 34.91 4.33
N LYS A 70 -8.66 34.89 3.13
CA LYS A 70 -7.58 35.81 2.73
C LYS A 70 -8.00 37.29 2.84
N GLN A 71 -9.26 37.60 2.55
CA GLN A 71 -9.80 38.96 2.65
C GLN A 71 -10.00 39.40 4.10
N ARG A 72 -10.44 38.49 4.98
CA ARG A 72 -10.76 38.78 6.39
C ARG A 72 -9.57 38.63 7.33
N PHE A 73 -8.48 38.03 6.87
CA PHE A 73 -7.32 37.73 7.70
C PHE A 73 -6.72 38.97 8.37
N SER A 74 -6.61 40.09 7.66
CA SER A 74 -6.08 41.35 8.22
C SER A 74 -6.92 41.85 9.39
N ASP A 75 -8.24 41.69 9.33
CA ASP A 75 -9.17 42.14 10.37
C ASP A 75 -9.04 41.25 11.60
N PHE A 76 -9.05 39.92 11.41
CA PHE A 76 -8.84 38.96 12.50
C PHE A 76 -7.49 39.16 13.18
N PHE A 77 -6.45 39.44 12.39
CA PHE A 77 -5.11 39.70 12.90
C PHE A 77 -5.05 40.98 13.73
N ALA A 78 -5.66 42.07 13.23
CA ALA A 78 -5.74 43.34 13.94
C ALA A 78 -6.48 43.22 15.28
N GLU A 79 -7.61 42.49 15.29
CA GLU A 79 -8.45 42.31 16.49
C GLU A 79 -7.81 41.44 17.56
N ARG A 80 -7.13 40.34 17.17
CA ARG A 80 -6.70 39.28 18.12
C ARG A 80 -5.21 39.27 18.42
N TYR A 81 -4.37 39.71 17.49
CA TYR A 81 -2.93 39.46 17.53
C TYR A 81 -2.06 40.72 17.50
N SER A 82 -2.47 41.78 16.79
CA SER A 82 -1.62 42.96 16.55
C SER A 82 -1.08 43.61 17.82
N GLU A 83 -1.94 43.92 18.81
CA GLU A 83 -1.52 44.53 20.08
C GLU A 83 -0.63 43.58 20.91
N LYS A 84 -0.94 42.28 20.93
CA LYS A 84 -0.14 41.24 21.62
C LYS A 84 1.26 41.14 21.02
N TYR A 85 1.39 41.24 19.70
CA TYR A 85 2.66 41.06 19.00
C TYR A 85 3.56 42.29 19.16
N LYS A 86 2.98 43.50 19.09
CA LYS A 86 3.69 44.75 19.38
C LYS A 86 4.20 44.81 20.82
N ALA A 87 3.44 44.26 21.78
CA ALA A 87 3.84 44.22 23.19
C ALA A 87 4.98 43.22 23.48
N LEU A 88 5.19 42.22 22.61
CA LEU A 88 6.16 41.13 22.79
C LEU A 88 7.12 40.99 21.59
N PRO A 89 7.91 42.03 21.27
CA PRO A 89 8.79 42.03 20.10
C PRO A 89 9.90 40.97 20.17
N GLU A 90 10.30 40.53 21.38
CA GLU A 90 11.28 39.46 21.57
C GLU A 90 10.75 38.09 21.12
N LYS A 91 9.42 37.88 21.13
CA LYS A 91 8.77 36.61 20.78
C LYS A 91 8.30 36.57 19.33
N TYR A 92 7.78 37.69 18.81
CA TYR A 92 7.15 37.74 17.49
C TYR A 92 8.03 38.46 16.45
N GLY A 93 9.07 39.19 16.85
CA GLY A 93 9.90 39.96 15.94
C GLY A 93 9.34 41.36 15.65
N GLN A 94 10.16 42.18 14.96
CA GLN A 94 9.86 43.57 14.64
C GLN A 94 9.36 43.71 13.19
N HIS A 95 8.14 43.26 12.94
CA HIS A 95 7.46 43.37 11.64
C HIS A 95 6.38 44.46 11.67
N ASN A 96 5.83 44.80 10.50
CA ASN A 96 4.73 45.75 10.39
C ASN A 96 3.38 45.08 10.71
N TRP A 97 3.12 44.86 12.00
CA TRP A 97 1.91 44.19 12.50
C TRP A 97 0.61 45.00 12.35
N ASP A 98 0.68 46.22 11.84
CA ASP A 98 -0.50 47.04 11.51
C ASP A 98 -1.05 46.72 10.11
N ASN A 99 -0.26 46.12 9.23
CA ASN A 99 -0.65 45.81 7.86
C ASN A 99 -0.14 44.42 7.46
N VAL A 100 -0.94 43.40 7.76
CA VAL A 100 -0.58 41.99 7.57
C VAL A 100 -1.47 41.36 6.49
N GLU A 101 -0.84 40.65 5.56
CA GLU A 101 -1.49 39.83 4.54
C GLU A 101 -1.11 38.35 4.70
N ILE A 102 -1.89 37.46 4.09
CA ILE A 102 -1.63 36.02 4.11
C ILE A 102 -1.54 35.45 2.69
N GLN A 103 -0.55 34.58 2.48
CA GLN A 103 -0.44 33.76 1.28
C GLN A 103 -0.50 32.28 1.64
N LEU A 104 -1.34 31.55 0.92
CA LEU A 104 -1.53 30.12 1.12
C LEU A 104 -0.90 29.35 -0.04
N HIS A 105 -0.04 28.41 0.29
CA HIS A 105 0.61 27.52 -0.65
C HIS A 105 0.12 26.09 -0.43
N LYS A 106 -0.03 25.35 -1.52
CA LYS A 106 -0.33 23.92 -1.45
C LYS A 106 0.97 23.17 -1.23
N SER A 107 1.00 22.31 -0.21
CA SER A 107 2.14 21.44 0.03
C SER A 107 2.48 20.59 -1.21
N THR A 108 3.74 20.60 -1.60
CA THR A 108 4.27 19.84 -2.74
C THR A 108 4.94 18.55 -2.24
N GLY A 109 4.68 17.41 -2.89
CA GLY A 109 5.26 16.13 -2.51
C GLY A 109 5.02 15.03 -3.53
N ILE A 110 5.80 13.94 -3.47
CA ILE A 110 5.61 12.76 -4.32
C ILE A 110 4.36 12.02 -3.85
N VAL A 111 3.32 11.98 -4.69
CA VAL A 111 2.12 11.17 -4.45
C VAL A 111 2.37 9.75 -4.94
N VAL A 112 2.41 8.79 -4.02
CA VAL A 112 2.50 7.36 -4.34
C VAL A 112 1.19 6.69 -3.95
N GLU A 113 0.57 5.97 -4.89
CA GLU A 113 -0.68 5.27 -4.66
C GLU A 113 -0.52 4.22 -3.54
N GLY A 114 -1.36 4.29 -2.51
CA GLY A 114 -1.27 3.45 -1.31
C GLY A 114 -0.26 3.91 -0.25
N VAL A 115 0.39 5.07 -0.42
CA VAL A 115 1.27 5.70 0.58
C VAL A 115 0.70 7.02 1.04
N GLU A 116 0.89 7.32 2.32
CA GLU A 116 0.58 8.64 2.85
C GLU A 116 1.70 9.63 2.56
N VAL A 117 1.34 10.64 1.78
CA VAL A 117 2.25 11.65 1.27
C VAL A 117 2.79 12.53 2.40
N ASP A 118 1.95 12.81 3.38
CA ASP A 118 2.22 13.66 4.54
C ASP A 118 3.29 13.08 5.47
N LEU A 119 3.32 11.75 5.67
CA LEU A 119 4.39 11.11 6.45
C LEU A 119 5.74 11.14 5.73
N LEU A 120 5.73 10.96 4.41
CA LEU A 120 6.94 11.11 3.59
C LEU A 120 7.43 12.56 3.58
N GLN A 121 6.51 13.53 3.56
CA GLN A 121 6.83 14.95 3.65
C GLN A 121 7.44 15.32 5.00
N ILE A 122 6.88 14.81 6.11
CA ILE A 122 7.45 15.00 7.46
C ILE A 122 8.85 14.39 7.54
N ALA A 123 9.04 13.17 7.02
CA ALA A 123 10.36 12.54 7.01
C ALA A 123 11.36 13.24 6.08
N GLY A 124 10.87 13.90 5.04
CA GLY A 124 11.65 14.67 4.06
C GLY A 124 11.86 16.14 4.44
N ASP A 125 11.47 16.57 5.65
CA ASP A 125 11.58 17.93 6.17
C ASP A 125 10.86 19.00 5.33
N ILE A 126 9.77 18.60 4.68
CA ILE A 126 8.89 19.45 3.84
C ILE A 126 7.43 19.33 4.31
N ALA A 127 7.23 19.17 5.62
CA ALA A 127 5.92 19.01 6.23
C ALA A 127 5.04 20.26 6.01
N PRO A 128 3.74 20.10 5.74
CA PRO A 128 2.82 21.24 5.78
C PRO A 128 2.61 21.75 7.21
N ASP A 129 2.32 23.04 7.36
CA ASP A 129 1.98 23.65 8.65
C ASP A 129 0.62 23.14 9.16
N ILE A 130 -0.30 22.88 8.24
CA ILE A 130 -1.61 22.27 8.53
C ILE A 130 -1.63 20.84 8.01
N LEU A 131 -1.74 19.89 8.92
CA LEU A 131 -1.79 18.46 8.64
C LEU A 131 -3.23 17.96 8.50
N TYR A 132 -3.46 17.06 7.54
CA TYR A 132 -4.64 16.22 7.52
C TYR A 132 -4.46 15.07 8.50
N VAL A 133 -5.46 14.83 9.35
CA VAL A 133 -5.44 13.74 10.33
C VAL A 133 -6.68 12.88 10.17
N ASN A 134 -6.46 11.57 10.04
CA ASN A 134 -7.52 10.55 10.00
C ASN A 134 -7.73 9.93 11.40
N PHE A 135 -8.93 9.46 11.72
CA PHE A 135 -9.29 8.86 13.02
C PHE A 135 -8.35 7.73 13.45
N ARG A 136 -8.06 6.78 12.55
CA ARG A 136 -7.19 5.61 12.83
C ARG A 136 -5.73 5.97 13.10
N LYS A 137 -5.31 7.17 12.68
CA LYS A 137 -3.91 7.61 12.70
C LYS A 137 -3.65 8.72 13.69
N SER A 138 -4.72 9.32 14.23
CA SER A 138 -4.64 10.39 15.21
C SER A 138 -3.70 10.03 16.37
N ASP A 139 -3.80 8.81 16.91
CA ASP A 139 -2.90 8.36 17.98
C ASP A 139 -1.44 8.36 17.55
N ASN A 140 -1.13 7.78 16.41
CA ASN A 140 0.25 7.65 15.94
C ASN A 140 0.86 9.05 15.73
N TYR A 141 0.09 10.00 15.18
CA TYR A 141 0.54 11.38 14.99
C TYR A 141 0.74 12.11 16.34
N ILE A 142 -0.15 11.89 17.31
CA ILE A 142 -0.04 12.44 18.67
C ILE A 142 1.20 11.87 19.38
N GLN A 143 1.35 10.55 19.40
CA GLN A 143 2.43 9.87 20.13
C GLN A 143 3.81 10.07 19.49
N ALA A 144 3.88 10.17 18.15
CA ALA A 144 5.09 10.55 17.43
C ALA A 144 5.45 12.03 17.58
N GLY A 145 4.57 12.83 18.19
CA GLY A 145 4.77 14.25 18.44
C GLY A 145 4.65 15.11 17.19
N PHE A 146 3.90 14.68 16.18
CA PHE A 146 3.68 15.44 14.94
C PHE A 146 2.67 16.57 15.12
N LEU A 147 1.71 16.42 16.05
CA LEU A 147 0.66 17.40 16.27
C LEU A 147 0.99 18.35 17.42
N TYR A 148 0.68 19.63 17.21
CA TYR A 148 0.69 20.64 18.25
C TYR A 148 -0.63 20.61 19.04
N PRO A 149 -0.59 20.67 20.38
CA PRO A 149 -1.81 20.69 21.19
C PRO A 149 -2.51 22.06 21.10
N LEU A 150 -3.82 22.03 20.84
CA LEU A 150 -4.65 23.21 20.54
C LEU A 150 -5.28 23.86 21.78
N ASP A 151 -5.13 23.26 22.96
CA ASP A 151 -5.71 23.71 24.23
C ASP A 151 -4.66 24.22 25.22
N LYS A 152 -3.52 24.68 24.71
CA LYS A 152 -2.49 25.32 25.52
C LYS A 152 -2.98 26.68 26.04
N PRO A 153 -2.91 26.94 27.36
CA PRO A 153 -3.35 28.22 27.93
C PRO A 153 -2.63 29.45 27.36
N GLU A 154 -1.36 29.29 26.96
CA GLU A 154 -0.52 30.37 26.40
C GLU A 154 -0.95 30.84 24.99
N ASP A 155 -1.58 29.95 24.22
CA ASP A 155 -1.99 30.23 22.84
C ASP A 155 -3.45 30.71 22.78
N GLY A 156 -4.31 30.19 23.67
CA GLY A 156 -5.69 30.65 23.83
C GLY A 156 -6.66 30.19 22.72
N TYR A 157 -6.23 29.33 21.79
CA TYR A 157 -7.00 28.88 20.61
C TYR A 157 -8.37 28.30 20.95
N LEU A 158 -8.38 27.25 21.78
CA LEU A 158 -9.61 26.60 22.24
C LEU A 158 -10.03 27.04 23.65
N GLY A 159 -9.31 27.96 24.31
CA GLY A 159 -9.52 28.25 25.73
C GLY A 159 -9.18 27.05 26.66
N ASP A 160 -9.43 27.19 27.97
CA ASP A 160 -9.21 26.09 28.92
C ASP A 160 -10.35 25.07 28.85
N LEU A 161 -10.04 23.89 28.32
CA LEU A 161 -10.97 22.76 28.23
C LEU A 161 -10.83 21.77 29.39
N HIS A 162 -9.93 21.99 30.35
CA HIS A 162 -9.67 21.04 31.43
C HIS A 162 -10.89 20.75 32.31
N ALA A 163 -11.77 21.73 32.51
CA ALA A 163 -13.00 21.61 33.31
C ALA A 163 -14.30 21.47 32.49
N ALA A 164 -14.20 21.32 31.15
CA ALA A 164 -15.37 21.22 30.29
C ALA A 164 -15.99 19.82 30.33
N GLU A 165 -17.30 19.74 30.57
CA GLU A 165 -18.08 18.51 30.46
C GLU A 165 -18.53 18.30 29.00
N ILE A 166 -18.45 17.05 28.54
CA ILE A 166 -18.92 16.65 27.21
C ILE A 166 -20.09 15.69 27.42
N ASP A 167 -21.27 16.10 26.99
CA ASP A 167 -22.51 15.33 27.09
C ASP A 167 -23.11 15.05 25.71
N GLY A 168 -24.33 14.50 25.68
CA GLY A 168 -25.04 14.18 24.44
C GLY A 168 -25.40 15.40 23.59
N ASP A 169 -25.39 16.60 24.17
CA ASP A 169 -25.77 17.85 23.53
C ASP A 169 -24.55 18.69 23.07
N GLY A 170 -23.35 18.39 23.57
CA GLY A 170 -22.14 19.08 23.15
C GLY A 170 -21.08 19.20 24.23
N ILE A 171 -20.26 20.23 24.12
CA ILE A 171 -19.37 20.69 25.18
C ILE A 171 -20.02 21.85 25.93
N SER A 172 -19.92 21.82 27.25
CA SER A 172 -20.38 22.88 28.16
C SER A 172 -19.29 23.21 29.17
N ARG A 173 -18.92 24.49 29.26
CA ARG A 173 -17.94 24.97 30.26
C ARG A 173 -18.66 25.58 31.46
N SER A 174 -18.20 25.29 32.68
CA SER A 174 -18.72 25.95 33.87
C SER A 174 -18.30 27.42 33.86
N ASP A 175 -19.31 28.28 33.93
CA ASP A 175 -19.23 29.72 33.66
C ASP A 175 -18.29 30.44 34.64
N ASN A 176 -17.03 30.64 34.23
CA ASN A 176 -16.03 31.39 34.98
C ASN A 176 -15.57 32.59 34.15
N GLY A 177 -16.45 33.58 33.96
CA GLY A 177 -16.26 35.04 33.82
C GLY A 177 -14.95 35.63 33.27
N SER A 178 -14.14 34.89 32.53
CA SER A 178 -12.94 35.32 31.85
C SER A 178 -13.26 35.39 30.37
N GLU A 179 -12.97 36.52 29.74
CA GLU A 179 -13.12 36.70 28.30
C GLU A 179 -12.39 35.56 27.58
N VAL A 180 -13.15 34.61 27.02
CA VAL A 180 -12.57 33.48 26.29
C VAL A 180 -12.12 34.01 24.93
N PHE A 181 -10.83 34.34 24.80
CA PHE A 181 -10.23 34.75 23.53
C PHE A 181 -10.28 33.63 22.46
N GLY A 182 -10.56 32.38 22.83
CA GLY A 182 -10.61 31.21 21.93
C GLY A 182 -11.92 31.00 21.17
N MET A 183 -12.18 29.77 20.73
CA MET A 183 -13.49 29.38 20.21
C MET A 183 -14.53 29.30 21.34
N THR A 184 -15.70 29.86 21.08
CA THR A 184 -16.88 29.80 21.95
C THR A 184 -17.51 28.41 21.94
N ASP A 185 -18.32 28.10 22.95
CA ASP A 185 -19.02 26.81 23.05
C ASP A 185 -20.02 26.64 21.88
N GLU A 186 -20.65 27.73 21.41
CA GLU A 186 -21.51 27.70 20.22
C GLU A 186 -20.73 27.34 18.95
N GLU A 187 -19.54 27.92 18.74
CA GLU A 187 -18.69 27.59 17.59
C GLU A 187 -18.18 26.14 17.64
N LEU A 188 -17.86 25.63 18.84
CA LEU A 188 -17.42 24.25 19.03
C LEU A 188 -18.56 23.27 18.79
N ASN A 189 -19.75 23.51 19.34
CA ASN A 189 -20.93 22.66 19.16
C ASN A 189 -21.49 22.72 17.73
N PHE A 190 -21.27 23.83 17.01
CA PHE A 190 -21.56 23.90 15.58
C PHE A 190 -20.67 22.96 14.76
N ARG A 191 -19.38 22.87 15.12
CA ARG A 191 -18.34 22.21 14.32
C ARG A 191 -18.08 20.75 14.70
N ILE A 192 -18.14 20.43 15.99
CA ILE A 192 -17.69 19.14 16.53
C ILE A 192 -18.90 18.34 16.99
N ASN A 193 -19.17 17.22 16.32
CA ASN A 193 -20.17 16.28 16.80
C ASN A 193 -19.71 15.66 18.14
N PRO A 194 -20.60 15.50 19.14
CA PRO A 194 -20.22 14.97 20.46
C PRO A 194 -19.45 13.65 20.42
N LYS A 195 -19.77 12.77 19.47
CA LYS A 195 -19.13 11.46 19.30
C LYS A 195 -17.66 11.55 18.82
N ILE A 196 -17.21 12.70 18.33
CA ILE A 196 -15.85 12.91 17.81
C ILE A 196 -14.89 13.35 18.92
N TRP A 197 -15.39 13.92 20.03
CA TRP A 197 -14.53 14.38 21.14
C TRP A 197 -13.53 13.33 21.65
N PRO A 198 -13.90 12.06 21.88
CA PRO A 198 -12.96 11.04 22.33
C PRO A 198 -11.81 10.77 21.35
N VAL A 199 -11.98 11.12 20.07
CA VAL A 199 -10.97 10.94 19.01
C VAL A 199 -9.95 12.07 19.02
N ILE A 200 -10.40 13.32 19.19
CA ILE A 200 -9.55 14.51 19.12
C ILE A 200 -8.93 14.92 20.47
N ARG A 201 -9.57 14.55 21.59
CA ARG A 201 -9.13 14.87 22.95
C ARG A 201 -8.56 13.64 23.63
N ARG A 202 -7.23 13.53 23.67
CA ARG A 202 -6.52 12.31 24.08
C ARG A 202 -5.23 12.59 24.84
N LYS A 203 -4.73 11.59 25.57
CA LYS A 203 -3.45 11.65 26.26
C LYS A 203 -2.31 11.80 25.25
N GLY A 204 -1.53 12.87 25.40
CA GLY A 204 -0.32 13.08 24.63
C GLY A 204 0.86 12.24 25.10
N PRO A 205 2.02 12.40 24.44
CA PRO A 205 3.32 11.84 24.83
C PRO A 205 3.71 11.93 26.31
N HIS A 206 3.25 12.98 26.99
CA HIS A 206 3.57 13.28 28.39
C HIS A 206 2.45 12.87 29.37
N GLY A 207 1.48 12.09 28.91
CA GLY A 207 0.35 11.61 29.72
C GLY A 207 -0.75 12.64 29.98
N LYS A 208 -0.56 13.91 29.59
CA LYS A 208 -1.59 14.96 29.70
C LYS A 208 -2.63 14.81 28.60
N THR A 209 -3.91 14.80 28.98
CA THR A 209 -5.03 14.84 28.02
C THR A 209 -5.16 16.22 27.42
N GLN A 210 -5.09 16.30 26.09
CA GLN A 210 -5.17 17.53 25.32
C GLN A 210 -5.98 17.34 24.03
N THR A 211 -6.38 18.44 23.41
CA THR A 211 -7.05 18.46 22.10
C THR A 211 -6.03 18.67 20.99
N TRP A 212 -6.00 17.79 19.99
CA TRP A 212 -4.90 17.73 18.99
C TRP A 212 -5.30 18.11 17.56
N ALA A 213 -6.61 18.09 17.26
CA ALA A 213 -7.12 18.37 15.93
C ALA A 213 -8.56 18.88 16.00
N VAL A 214 -9.04 19.53 14.93
CA VAL A 214 -10.42 19.99 14.78
C VAL A 214 -11.03 19.39 13.52
N PRO A 215 -12.26 18.84 13.57
CA PRO A 215 -12.93 18.30 12.40
C PRO A 215 -13.28 19.39 11.37
N TYR A 216 -13.36 19.01 10.10
CA TYR A 216 -13.88 19.84 9.01
C TYR A 216 -14.71 18.98 8.04
N GLY A 217 -15.64 19.61 7.32
CA GLY A 217 -16.66 18.96 6.48
C GLY A 217 -17.76 18.27 7.29
N GLY A 218 -17.87 18.56 8.59
CA GLY A 218 -18.83 17.93 9.48
C GLY A 218 -18.58 16.44 9.74
N ALA A 219 -19.51 15.82 10.47
CA ALA A 219 -19.45 14.39 10.75
C ALA A 219 -19.99 13.59 9.56
N LEU A 220 -19.26 12.55 9.17
CA LEU A 220 -19.52 11.75 7.97
C LEU A 220 -20.16 10.42 8.36
N GLY A 221 -21.48 10.32 8.16
CA GLY A 221 -22.23 9.09 8.40
C GLY A 221 -22.17 8.14 7.21
N LYS A 222 -21.88 6.86 7.44
CA LYS A 222 -21.92 5.81 6.42
C LYS A 222 -23.38 5.40 6.13
N VAL A 223 -23.77 5.39 4.86
CA VAL A 223 -25.09 4.97 4.35
C VAL A 223 -24.93 3.87 3.31
N LEU A 224 -26.04 3.18 3.00
CA LEU A 224 -26.14 2.31 1.84
C LEU A 224 -26.79 3.10 0.69
N ALA A 225 -26.04 3.33 -0.38
CA ALA A 225 -26.59 3.85 -1.62
C ALA A 225 -26.96 2.71 -2.56
N TYR A 226 -28.00 2.95 -3.36
CA TYR A 226 -28.54 1.99 -4.31
C TYR A 226 -28.93 2.66 -5.62
N ARG A 227 -28.85 1.91 -6.73
CA ARG A 227 -29.27 2.35 -8.06
C ARG A 227 -30.74 2.01 -8.30
N LYS A 228 -31.59 3.04 -8.35
CA LYS A 228 -33.03 2.93 -8.58
C LYS A 228 -33.36 2.23 -9.90
N ASP A 229 -32.62 2.56 -10.95
CA ASP A 229 -32.83 1.98 -12.28
C ASP A 229 -32.56 0.46 -12.31
N LEU A 230 -31.54 0.00 -11.58
CA LEU A 230 -31.30 -1.44 -11.42
C LEU A 230 -32.39 -2.08 -10.55
N PHE A 231 -32.81 -1.44 -9.47
CA PHE A 231 -33.91 -1.96 -8.65
C PHE A 231 -35.21 -2.10 -9.45
N ASP A 232 -35.53 -1.11 -10.27
CA ASP A 232 -36.71 -1.13 -11.15
C ASP A 232 -36.58 -2.20 -12.24
N GLU A 233 -35.41 -2.35 -12.86
CA GLU A 233 -35.14 -3.37 -13.89
C GLU A 233 -35.38 -4.80 -13.37
N TYR A 234 -34.94 -5.08 -12.13
CA TYR A 234 -35.07 -6.39 -11.52
C TYR A 234 -36.35 -6.56 -10.67
N GLY A 235 -37.23 -5.55 -10.63
CA GLY A 235 -38.48 -5.59 -9.87
C GLY A 235 -38.28 -5.67 -8.35
N VAL A 236 -37.16 -5.17 -7.84
CA VAL A 236 -36.84 -5.11 -6.41
C VAL A 236 -37.40 -3.81 -5.84
N SER A 237 -38.17 -3.90 -4.76
CA SER A 237 -38.68 -2.71 -4.06
C SER A 237 -37.54 -1.84 -3.53
N HIS A 238 -37.67 -0.53 -3.67
CA HIS A 238 -36.64 0.40 -3.19
C HIS A 238 -36.41 0.24 -1.68
N PRO A 239 -35.16 0.28 -1.22
CA PRO A 239 -34.84 0.20 0.21
C PRO A 239 -35.54 1.28 1.03
N THR A 240 -35.96 0.90 2.23
CA THR A 240 -36.57 1.80 3.22
C THR A 240 -35.73 1.84 4.50
N VAL A 241 -36.15 2.62 5.50
CA VAL A 241 -35.48 2.65 6.81
C VAL A 241 -35.49 1.25 7.44
N ASP A 242 -36.57 0.50 7.33
CA ASP A 242 -36.75 -0.77 8.03
C ASP A 242 -36.02 -1.96 7.39
N TRP A 243 -35.25 -1.73 6.32
CA TRP A 243 -34.48 -2.77 5.65
C TRP A 243 -33.53 -3.49 6.59
N THR A 244 -33.53 -4.81 6.48
CA THR A 244 -32.72 -5.75 7.25
C THR A 244 -31.58 -6.34 6.41
N TRP A 245 -30.69 -7.08 7.04
CA TRP A 245 -29.68 -7.89 6.35
C TRP A 245 -30.28 -8.91 5.38
N ASP A 246 -31.45 -9.48 5.71
CA ASP A 246 -32.13 -10.44 4.85
C ASP A 246 -32.65 -9.78 3.57
N ASP A 247 -33.19 -8.57 3.69
CA ASP A 247 -33.63 -7.76 2.54
C ASP A 247 -32.44 -7.38 1.65
N LEU A 248 -31.34 -6.95 2.26
CA LEU A 248 -30.08 -6.64 1.57
C LEU A 248 -29.58 -7.85 0.78
N MET A 249 -29.56 -9.03 1.42
CA MET A 249 -29.13 -10.28 0.78
C MET A 249 -30.08 -10.67 -0.36
N ALA A 250 -31.40 -10.59 -0.16
CA ALA A 250 -32.38 -10.92 -1.17
C ALA A 250 -32.27 -9.99 -2.40
N ALA A 251 -32.08 -8.69 -2.18
CA ALA A 251 -31.85 -7.72 -3.25
C ALA A 251 -30.53 -7.99 -3.97
N ALA A 252 -29.44 -8.25 -3.23
CA ALA A 252 -28.14 -8.57 -3.83
C ALA A 252 -28.22 -9.83 -4.71
N LYS A 253 -28.90 -10.88 -4.24
CA LYS A 253 -29.16 -12.11 -5.00
C LYS A 253 -29.94 -11.84 -6.29
N THR A 254 -30.99 -11.01 -6.21
CA THR A 254 -31.88 -10.75 -7.34
C THR A 254 -31.24 -9.87 -8.42
N ILE A 255 -30.47 -8.85 -8.01
CA ILE A 255 -29.80 -7.90 -8.93
C ILE A 255 -28.57 -8.51 -9.59
N THR A 256 -27.89 -9.46 -8.92
CA THR A 256 -26.68 -10.08 -9.46
C THR A 256 -27.01 -10.87 -10.73
N ASN A 257 -26.54 -10.35 -11.87
CA ASN A 257 -26.76 -10.94 -13.18
C ASN A 257 -25.45 -10.97 -13.99
N PRO A 258 -24.76 -12.11 -14.02
CA PRO A 258 -23.50 -12.28 -14.73
C PRO A 258 -23.59 -11.97 -16.23
N ASP A 259 -24.71 -12.25 -16.90
CA ASP A 259 -24.88 -12.04 -18.35
C ASP A 259 -24.78 -10.57 -18.73
N LYS A 260 -25.20 -9.68 -17.82
CA LYS A 260 -25.13 -8.23 -17.99
C LYS A 260 -23.95 -7.61 -17.26
N GLY A 261 -23.15 -8.41 -16.54
CA GLY A 261 -22.09 -7.91 -15.67
C GLY A 261 -22.60 -7.13 -14.46
N HIS A 262 -23.85 -7.36 -14.02
CA HIS A 262 -24.43 -6.67 -12.87
C HIS A 262 -24.12 -7.41 -11.56
N TYR A 263 -23.74 -6.67 -10.53
CA TYR A 263 -23.46 -7.16 -9.19
C TYR A 263 -24.40 -6.51 -8.18
N GLY A 264 -24.88 -7.29 -7.22
CA GLY A 264 -25.80 -6.80 -6.19
C GLY A 264 -25.17 -5.75 -5.26
N LEU A 265 -23.93 -5.98 -4.82
CA LEU A 265 -23.25 -5.13 -3.83
C LEU A 265 -21.77 -4.88 -4.19
N GLN A 266 -21.23 -3.73 -3.81
CA GLN A 266 -19.79 -3.48 -3.83
C GLN A 266 -19.15 -3.81 -2.47
N LEU A 267 -18.09 -4.62 -2.51
CA LEU A 267 -17.24 -4.92 -1.36
C LEU A 267 -15.75 -4.67 -1.70
N GLY A 268 -14.90 -4.68 -0.68
CA GLY A 268 -13.45 -4.48 -0.83
C GLY A 268 -12.67 -5.78 -1.00
N ARG A 269 -11.39 -5.66 -1.37
CA ARG A 269 -10.42 -6.77 -1.33
C ARG A 269 -9.05 -6.31 -0.82
N GLY A 270 -8.26 -7.23 -0.27
CA GLY A 270 -6.94 -6.90 0.30
C GLY A 270 -7.07 -6.21 1.66
N LYS A 271 -6.13 -5.31 2.02
CA LYS A 271 -6.06 -4.71 3.37
C LYS A 271 -7.24 -3.80 3.75
N HIS A 272 -8.22 -3.61 2.87
CA HIS A 272 -9.41 -2.77 3.08
C HIS A 272 -10.71 -3.56 3.28
N GLU A 273 -10.69 -4.90 3.34
CA GLU A 273 -11.91 -5.71 3.47
C GLU A 273 -12.66 -5.45 4.77
N SER A 274 -11.91 -5.30 5.87
CA SER A 274 -12.46 -5.00 7.17
C SER A 274 -13.23 -3.66 7.24
N TRP A 275 -12.96 -2.72 6.33
CA TRP A 275 -13.70 -1.45 6.23
C TRP A 275 -15.16 -1.63 5.80
N TYR A 276 -15.45 -2.68 5.03
CA TYR A 276 -16.81 -3.06 4.67
C TYR A 276 -17.41 -3.96 5.76
N TRP A 277 -16.62 -4.87 6.31
CA TRP A 277 -17.09 -5.82 7.32
C TRP A 277 -17.49 -5.17 8.66
N ILE A 278 -16.79 -4.11 9.09
CA ILE A 278 -17.03 -3.45 10.38
C ILE A 278 -18.48 -2.98 10.56
N THR A 279 -19.12 -2.56 9.47
CA THR A 279 -20.52 -2.15 9.47
C THR A 279 -21.45 -3.30 9.84
N PHE A 280 -21.12 -4.51 9.38
CA PHE A 280 -21.85 -5.71 9.76
C PHE A 280 -21.53 -6.14 11.20
N LEU A 281 -20.26 -6.10 11.61
CA LEU A 281 -19.87 -6.39 12.99
C LEU A 281 -20.65 -5.55 14.02
N TRP A 282 -20.69 -4.24 13.83
CA TRP A 282 -21.41 -3.35 14.73
C TRP A 282 -22.94 -3.51 14.66
N SER A 283 -23.50 -3.79 13.48
CA SER A 283 -24.96 -4.04 13.37
C SER A 283 -25.36 -5.36 14.01
N ALA A 284 -24.46 -6.37 14.04
CA ALA A 284 -24.64 -7.59 14.80
C ALA A 284 -24.53 -7.37 16.32
N GLY A 285 -23.88 -6.29 16.75
CA GLY A 285 -23.71 -5.94 18.16
C GLY A 285 -22.32 -6.23 18.73
N GLY A 286 -21.37 -6.68 17.90
CA GLY A 286 -19.97 -6.83 18.27
C GLY A 286 -19.23 -5.49 18.36
N GLU A 287 -17.97 -5.54 18.75
CA GLU A 287 -17.09 -4.37 18.85
C GLU A 287 -15.70 -4.71 18.29
N VAL A 288 -14.98 -3.70 17.80
CA VAL A 288 -13.63 -3.88 17.24
C VAL A 288 -12.59 -3.81 18.35
N MET A 289 -12.65 -2.75 19.17
CA MET A 289 -11.76 -2.56 20.31
C MET A 289 -12.49 -1.89 21.47
N VAL A 290 -12.00 -2.15 22.67
CA VAL A 290 -12.46 -1.51 23.91
C VAL A 290 -11.25 -0.86 24.59
N TYR A 291 -11.47 0.33 25.15
CA TYR A 291 -10.50 1.01 25.99
C TYR A 291 -10.67 0.55 27.44
N ASP A 292 -9.58 0.10 28.05
CA ASP A 292 -9.50 -0.18 29.47
C ASP A 292 -8.89 1.04 30.20
N PRO A 293 -9.68 1.74 31.04
CA PRO A 293 -9.21 2.91 31.78
C PRO A 293 -8.27 2.55 32.94
N GLU A 294 -8.27 1.32 33.46
CA GLU A 294 -7.42 0.93 34.59
C GLU A 294 -5.95 0.79 34.16
N ASP A 295 -5.74 0.12 33.02
CA ASP A 295 -4.41 -0.16 32.45
C ASP A 295 -3.99 0.83 31.35
N ASP A 296 -4.83 1.83 31.05
CA ASP A 296 -4.66 2.80 29.95
C ASP A 296 -4.37 2.12 28.59
N SER A 297 -5.05 0.99 28.36
CA SER A 297 -4.75 0.09 27.24
C SER A 297 -5.96 -0.07 26.32
N TRP A 298 -5.69 -0.41 25.06
CA TRP A 298 -6.73 -0.73 24.07
C TRP A 298 -6.64 -2.22 23.77
N LEU A 299 -7.76 -2.93 23.78
CA LEU A 299 -7.85 -4.36 23.48
C LEU A 299 -8.78 -4.59 22.30
N CYS A 300 -8.33 -5.36 21.31
CA CYS A 300 -9.17 -5.91 20.26
C CYS A 300 -10.13 -6.95 20.85
N THR A 301 -11.41 -6.85 20.48
CA THR A 301 -12.51 -7.68 21.00
C THR A 301 -13.41 -8.22 19.88
N PHE A 302 -12.93 -8.27 18.64
CA PHE A 302 -13.71 -8.72 17.49
C PHE A 302 -13.88 -10.25 17.41
N ALA A 303 -13.50 -10.99 18.46
CA ALA A 303 -13.70 -12.45 18.59
C ALA A 303 -14.97 -12.82 19.37
N THR A 304 -16.08 -12.15 19.07
CA THR A 304 -17.39 -12.39 19.70
C THR A 304 -18.28 -13.29 18.85
N HIS A 305 -19.36 -13.82 19.44
CA HIS A 305 -20.35 -14.60 18.69
C HIS A 305 -21.05 -13.75 17.63
N GLU A 306 -21.33 -12.49 17.94
CA GLU A 306 -21.89 -11.50 17.02
C GLU A 306 -20.97 -11.24 15.83
N ALA A 307 -19.65 -11.22 16.06
CA ALA A 307 -18.67 -11.12 14.99
C ALA A 307 -18.67 -12.35 14.08
N ALA A 308 -18.85 -13.56 14.63
CA ALA A 308 -18.96 -14.78 13.84
C ALA A 308 -20.20 -14.74 12.93
N ILE A 309 -21.33 -14.23 13.41
CA ILE A 309 -22.55 -14.02 12.60
C ILE A 309 -22.29 -13.01 11.47
N ALA A 310 -21.65 -11.89 11.78
CA ALA A 310 -21.29 -10.88 10.78
C ALA A 310 -20.32 -11.42 9.72
N LEU A 311 -19.33 -12.23 10.13
CA LEU A 311 -18.36 -12.86 9.25
C LEU A 311 -19.02 -13.90 8.33
N ASP A 312 -19.94 -14.70 8.86
CA ASP A 312 -20.71 -15.66 8.07
C ASP A 312 -21.55 -14.94 7.00
N PHE A 313 -22.32 -13.93 7.41
CA PHE A 313 -23.13 -13.12 6.49
C PHE A 313 -22.29 -12.46 5.37
N TYR A 314 -21.15 -11.88 5.74
CA TYR A 314 -20.24 -11.26 4.79
C TYR A 314 -19.66 -12.30 3.80
N THR A 315 -19.28 -13.47 4.29
CA THR A 315 -18.76 -14.59 3.48
C THR A 315 -19.82 -15.10 2.49
N HIS A 316 -21.10 -15.12 2.90
CA HIS A 316 -22.20 -15.43 2.00
C HIS A 316 -22.35 -14.40 0.87
N LEU A 317 -22.28 -13.10 1.20
CA LEU A 317 -22.32 -12.04 0.18
C LEU A 317 -21.16 -12.14 -0.82
N SER A 318 -19.97 -12.56 -0.39
CA SER A 318 -18.76 -12.49 -1.20
C SER A 318 -18.38 -13.80 -1.91
N ALA A 319 -18.74 -14.97 -1.35
CA ALA A 319 -18.21 -16.27 -1.77
C ALA A 319 -19.24 -17.40 -1.88
N GLU A 320 -20.51 -17.19 -1.53
CA GLU A 320 -21.56 -18.24 -1.58
C GLU A 320 -21.67 -18.86 -2.98
N LYS A 321 -21.73 -20.20 -3.04
CA LYS A 321 -21.94 -20.96 -4.27
C LYS A 321 -23.40 -20.89 -4.71
N TRP A 322 -23.63 -20.52 -5.97
CA TRP A 322 -24.95 -20.62 -6.60
C TRP A 322 -24.82 -20.99 -8.07
N ILE A 323 -25.94 -21.37 -8.70
CA ILE A 323 -25.99 -21.79 -10.10
C ILE A 323 -26.85 -20.78 -10.85
N ASP A 324 -26.33 -20.21 -11.94
CA ASP A 324 -27.07 -19.26 -12.76
C ASP A 324 -28.09 -19.94 -13.70
N LYS A 325 -28.85 -19.12 -14.44
CA LYS A 325 -29.90 -19.60 -15.34
C LYS A 325 -29.35 -20.48 -16.47
N GLN A 326 -28.06 -20.35 -16.77
CA GLN A 326 -27.32 -21.10 -17.78
C GLN A 326 -26.70 -22.38 -17.21
N GLY A 327 -26.92 -22.69 -15.94
CA GLY A 327 -26.36 -23.86 -15.27
C GLY A 327 -24.89 -23.69 -14.88
N LYS A 328 -24.34 -22.47 -14.93
CA LYS A 328 -22.96 -22.19 -14.57
C LYS A 328 -22.82 -21.85 -13.10
N ILE A 329 -21.75 -22.35 -12.49
CA ILE A 329 -21.44 -22.10 -11.09
C ILE A 329 -20.93 -20.66 -10.95
N ARG A 330 -21.51 -19.94 -9.99
CA ARG A 330 -21.15 -18.56 -9.61
C ARG A 330 -20.85 -18.51 -8.11
N ARG A 331 -20.07 -17.49 -7.72
CA ARG A 331 -19.59 -17.32 -6.34
C ARG A 331 -19.82 -15.88 -5.89
N GLY A 332 -20.59 -15.71 -4.82
CA GLY A 332 -20.95 -14.42 -4.24
C GLY A 332 -21.92 -13.61 -5.10
N TYR A 333 -22.37 -12.51 -4.50
CA TYR A 333 -23.30 -11.53 -5.06
C TYR A 333 -22.69 -10.11 -5.07
N SER A 334 -21.39 -10.02 -4.75
CA SER A 334 -20.66 -8.76 -4.65
C SER A 334 -19.53 -8.61 -5.67
N SER A 335 -19.28 -7.39 -6.13
CA SER A 335 -18.05 -7.03 -6.83
C SER A 335 -16.96 -6.65 -5.82
N LYS A 336 -15.78 -7.24 -5.95
CA LYS A 336 -14.59 -7.01 -5.09
C LYS A 336 -13.39 -6.44 -5.84
N ASP A 337 -13.61 -5.89 -7.03
CA ASP A 337 -12.56 -5.39 -7.91
C ASP A 337 -12.17 -3.95 -7.56
N ALA A 338 -11.20 -3.81 -6.67
CA ALA A 338 -10.75 -2.52 -6.16
C ALA A 338 -10.25 -1.54 -7.25
N SER A 339 -9.80 -2.03 -8.42
CA SER A 339 -9.24 -1.18 -9.47
C SER A 339 -10.29 -0.48 -10.35
N GLU A 340 -11.54 -0.93 -10.37
CA GLU A 340 -12.58 -0.35 -11.23
C GLU A 340 -13.88 0.03 -10.51
N ASN A 341 -13.98 -0.09 -9.19
CA ASN A 341 -15.22 0.13 -8.44
C ASN A 341 -15.99 1.41 -8.82
N SER A 342 -15.33 2.57 -8.85
CA SER A 342 -15.97 3.84 -9.22
C SER A 342 -16.46 3.84 -10.68
N ALA A 343 -15.72 3.19 -11.58
CA ALA A 343 -16.11 3.07 -12.98
C ALA A 343 -17.31 2.13 -13.15
N LYS A 344 -17.32 0.98 -12.46
CA LYS A 344 -18.42 0.00 -12.44
C LYS A 344 -19.71 0.61 -11.90
N TRP A 345 -19.63 1.38 -10.80
CA TRP A 345 -20.77 2.13 -10.28
C TRP A 345 -21.34 3.13 -11.31
N ASN A 346 -20.47 3.93 -11.92
CA ASN A 346 -20.87 4.93 -12.92
C ASN A 346 -21.47 4.31 -14.18
N ARG A 347 -20.96 3.14 -14.61
CA ARG A 347 -21.50 2.36 -15.75
C ARG A 347 -22.82 1.66 -15.42
N GLY A 348 -23.21 1.57 -14.14
CA GLY A 348 -24.44 0.88 -13.72
C GLY A 348 -24.29 -0.62 -13.59
N GLU A 349 -23.09 -1.10 -13.28
CA GLU A 349 -22.81 -2.52 -13.07
C GLU A 349 -22.99 -2.94 -11.60
N ILE A 350 -23.20 -2.00 -10.68
CA ILE A 350 -23.30 -2.25 -9.24
C ILE A 350 -24.64 -1.71 -8.72
N GLY A 351 -25.42 -2.60 -8.10
CA GLY A 351 -26.73 -2.29 -7.51
C GLY A 351 -26.66 -1.44 -6.25
N MET A 352 -25.72 -1.76 -5.35
CA MET A 352 -25.61 -1.14 -4.03
C MET A 352 -24.16 -0.93 -3.61
N GLN A 353 -23.89 0.13 -2.85
CA GLN A 353 -22.58 0.37 -2.24
C GLN A 353 -22.68 1.18 -0.93
N PHE A 354 -21.74 0.97 -0.02
CA PHE A 354 -21.61 1.78 1.18
C PHE A 354 -20.80 3.05 0.90
N MET A 355 -21.30 4.22 1.32
CA MET A 355 -20.63 5.50 1.12
C MET A 355 -20.77 6.40 2.36
N TYR A 356 -19.82 7.31 2.56
CA TYR A 356 -19.99 8.40 3.51
C TYR A 356 -20.77 9.53 2.86
N VAL A 357 -21.74 10.08 3.57
CA VAL A 357 -22.48 11.26 3.11
C VAL A 357 -21.69 12.52 3.43
N ASP A 358 -21.30 13.25 2.38
CA ASP A 358 -20.78 14.62 2.45
C ASP A 358 -21.35 15.46 1.29
N GLU A 359 -21.11 16.78 1.30
CA GLU A 359 -21.62 17.70 0.29
C GLU A 359 -21.08 17.37 -1.11
N LYS A 360 -19.84 16.90 -1.21
CA LYS A 360 -19.21 16.51 -2.47
C LYS A 360 -19.92 15.31 -3.09
N LEU A 361 -20.26 14.31 -2.29
CA LEU A 361 -21.00 13.15 -2.73
C LEU A 361 -22.38 13.58 -3.24
N LEU A 362 -23.11 14.37 -2.45
CA LEU A 362 -24.43 14.85 -2.85
C LEU A 362 -24.39 15.67 -4.15
N ALA A 363 -23.34 16.45 -4.37
CA ALA A 363 -23.14 17.24 -5.59
C ALA A 363 -22.81 16.40 -6.84
N THR A 364 -22.26 15.19 -6.66
CA THR A 364 -21.80 14.32 -7.77
C THR A 364 -22.79 13.22 -8.12
N ILE A 365 -23.74 12.91 -7.24
CA ILE A 365 -24.73 11.87 -7.45
C ILE A 365 -25.95 12.41 -8.20
N ASN A 366 -26.44 11.64 -9.18
CA ASN A 366 -27.75 11.87 -9.78
C ASN A 366 -28.86 11.24 -8.92
N PRO A 367 -29.75 12.04 -8.27
CA PRO A 367 -30.77 11.55 -7.34
C PRO A 367 -31.92 10.82 -8.04
N GLU A 368 -32.09 11.00 -9.35
CA GLU A 368 -33.09 10.26 -10.13
C GLU A 368 -32.67 8.81 -10.33
N VAL A 369 -31.36 8.55 -10.36
CA VAL A 369 -30.77 7.23 -10.58
C VAL A 369 -30.34 6.58 -9.26
N VAL A 370 -29.91 7.38 -8.28
CA VAL A 370 -29.35 6.87 -7.02
C VAL A 370 -30.23 7.27 -5.85
N GLY A 371 -30.59 6.29 -5.03
CA GLY A 371 -31.15 6.50 -3.71
C GLY A 371 -30.12 6.23 -2.61
N MET A 372 -30.45 6.63 -1.39
CA MET A 372 -29.68 6.33 -0.19
C MET A 372 -30.64 5.88 0.92
N VAL A 373 -30.18 5.00 1.80
CA VAL A 373 -30.85 4.61 3.03
C VAL A 373 -29.82 4.41 4.15
N PRO A 374 -30.22 4.44 5.43
CA PRO A 374 -29.34 4.06 6.52
C PRO A 374 -28.81 2.63 6.34
N VAL A 375 -27.69 2.33 6.99
CA VAL A 375 -27.17 0.95 7.04
C VAL A 375 -28.28 -0.01 7.49
N PRO A 376 -28.48 -1.15 6.81
CA PRO A 376 -29.54 -2.10 7.15
C PRO A 376 -29.45 -2.63 8.59
N LEU A 377 -30.60 -2.94 9.18
CA LEU A 377 -30.71 -3.51 10.52
C LEU A 377 -30.06 -4.90 10.55
N GLY A 378 -29.15 -5.09 11.51
CA GLY A 378 -28.59 -6.40 11.81
C GLY A 378 -29.56 -7.31 12.58
N PRO A 379 -29.15 -8.54 12.88
CA PRO A 379 -29.98 -9.54 13.56
C PRO A 379 -30.44 -9.11 14.97
N THR A 380 -29.75 -8.16 15.60
CA THR A 380 -30.13 -7.60 16.91
C THR A 380 -31.04 -6.38 16.82
N GLY A 381 -31.46 -5.98 15.60
CA GLY A 381 -32.22 -4.76 15.36
C GLY A 381 -31.39 -3.48 15.51
N LYS A 382 -30.06 -3.58 15.60
CA LYS A 382 -29.13 -2.45 15.68
C LYS A 382 -28.59 -2.09 14.29
N ARG A 383 -28.21 -0.82 14.12
CA ARG A 383 -27.43 -0.36 12.97
C ARG A 383 -26.01 -0.05 13.41
N GLY A 384 -25.05 -0.50 12.62
CA GLY A 384 -23.62 -0.31 12.82
C GLY A 384 -23.04 0.63 11.77
N ALA A 385 -23.62 1.82 11.61
CA ALA A 385 -23.02 2.81 10.72
C ALA A 385 -21.64 3.23 11.25
N GLU A 386 -20.71 3.50 10.35
CA GLU A 386 -19.44 4.13 10.72
C GLU A 386 -19.60 5.64 10.68
N LEU A 387 -19.04 6.30 11.68
CA LEU A 387 -18.89 7.73 11.78
C LEU A 387 -17.43 8.09 11.54
N ASN A 388 -17.17 8.86 10.50
CA ASN A 388 -15.84 9.38 10.21
C ASN A 388 -15.87 10.92 10.25
N SER A 389 -14.70 11.54 10.21
CA SER A 389 -14.58 12.98 9.95
C SER A 389 -13.18 13.27 9.42
N ARG A 390 -13.10 14.26 8.54
CA ARG A 390 -11.83 14.85 8.18
C ARG A 390 -11.38 15.76 9.32
N MET A 391 -10.11 15.78 9.67
CA MET A 391 -9.59 16.63 10.75
C MET A 391 -8.35 17.38 10.29
N MET A 392 -8.19 18.60 10.78
CA MET A 392 -6.98 19.40 10.63
C MET A 392 -6.27 19.51 11.98
N GLY A 393 -4.96 19.26 11.98
CA GLY A 393 -4.08 19.50 13.12
C GLY A 393 -2.95 20.45 12.73
N LEU A 394 -2.38 21.14 13.72
CA LEU A 394 -1.20 21.96 13.52
C LEU A 394 0.06 21.11 13.63
N PHE A 395 1.04 21.33 12.76
CA PHE A 395 2.34 20.68 12.88
C PHE A 395 3.10 21.18 14.11
N SER A 396 3.73 20.25 14.86
CA SER A 396 4.38 20.58 16.13
C SER A 396 5.67 21.38 15.99
N ARG A 397 6.35 21.33 14.83
CA ARG A 397 7.62 22.02 14.55
C ARG A 397 7.45 23.34 13.79
N ILE A 398 6.26 23.95 13.80
CA ILE A 398 6.14 25.33 13.35
C ILE A 398 6.97 26.20 14.32
N GLU A 399 8.12 26.67 13.88
CA GLU A 399 9.09 27.41 14.70
C GLU A 399 8.58 28.82 15.02
N ASP A 400 7.99 29.49 14.03
CA ASP A 400 7.50 30.85 14.15
C ASP A 400 6.07 30.89 14.77
N PRO A 401 5.89 31.54 15.94
CA PRO A 401 4.58 31.65 16.58
C PRO A 401 3.53 32.37 15.75
N ALA A 402 3.90 33.34 14.90
CA ALA A 402 2.98 34.08 14.04
C ALA A 402 2.47 33.22 12.89
N VAL A 403 3.34 32.39 12.31
CA VAL A 403 2.94 31.38 11.31
C VAL A 403 1.99 30.37 11.94
N ARG A 404 2.26 29.94 13.17
CA ARG A 404 1.39 29.00 13.91
C ARG A 404 0.01 29.60 14.20
N ASP A 405 -0.04 30.84 14.68
CA ASP A 405 -1.29 31.55 14.94
C ASP A 405 -2.09 31.76 13.64
N ALA A 406 -1.42 32.09 12.53
CA ALA A 406 -2.05 32.20 11.21
C ALA A 406 -2.62 30.85 10.71
N ALA A 407 -1.89 29.75 10.93
CA ALA A 407 -2.34 28.41 10.62
C ALA A 407 -3.56 28.00 11.46
N TRP A 408 -3.58 28.36 12.75
CA TRP A 408 -4.74 28.19 13.60
C TRP A 408 -5.96 28.96 13.07
N GLU A 409 -5.80 30.23 12.70
CA GLU A 409 -6.91 31.05 12.19
C GLU A 409 -7.46 30.50 10.87
N TYR A 410 -6.62 29.94 10.00
CA TYR A 410 -7.11 29.21 8.83
C TYR A 410 -7.97 28.01 9.24
N ILE A 411 -7.49 27.17 10.17
CA ILE A 411 -8.25 26.01 10.66
C ILE A 411 -9.57 26.47 11.26
N ARG A 412 -9.57 27.49 12.13
CA ARG A 412 -10.76 28.06 12.78
C ARG A 412 -11.77 28.56 11.74
N PHE A 413 -11.31 29.32 10.75
CA PHE A 413 -12.19 29.97 9.78
C PHE A 413 -12.76 29.02 8.73
N TYR A 414 -12.01 27.98 8.31
CA TYR A 414 -12.35 27.11 7.17
C TYR A 414 -13.79 26.60 7.18
N ASP A 415 -14.28 26.21 8.37
CA ASP A 415 -15.66 25.78 8.63
C ASP A 415 -16.32 26.61 9.73
N SER A 416 -16.02 27.90 9.77
CA SER A 416 -16.80 28.87 10.54
C SER A 416 -18.21 29.00 9.97
N ARG A 417 -19.17 29.46 10.79
CA ARG A 417 -20.55 29.69 10.35
C ARG A 417 -20.62 30.63 9.14
N GLU A 418 -19.75 31.64 9.08
CA GLU A 418 -19.62 32.57 7.95
C GLU A 418 -19.12 31.86 6.68
N ALA A 419 -18.02 31.10 6.77
CA ALA A 419 -17.47 30.37 5.63
C ALA A 419 -18.47 29.34 5.09
N VAL A 420 -19.13 28.58 5.97
CA VAL A 420 -20.15 27.60 5.57
C VAL A 420 -21.38 28.28 4.95
N ALA A 421 -21.77 29.46 5.43
CA ALA A 421 -22.86 30.24 4.82
C ALA A 421 -22.53 30.64 3.38
N LEU A 422 -21.32 31.17 3.14
CA LEU A 422 -20.85 31.53 1.79
C LEU A 422 -20.77 30.30 0.87
N LYS A 423 -20.15 29.22 1.35
CA LYS A 423 -20.05 27.96 0.59
C LYS A 423 -21.45 27.45 0.21
N THR A 424 -22.39 27.49 1.16
CA THR A 424 -23.79 27.11 0.95
C THR A 424 -24.46 27.99 -0.09
N GLN A 425 -24.32 29.32 0.00
CA GLN A 425 -24.88 30.26 -0.96
C GLN A 425 -24.37 29.97 -2.39
N ILE A 426 -23.06 29.81 -2.57
CA ILE A 426 -22.47 29.54 -3.90
C ILE A 426 -22.96 28.20 -4.46
N MET A 427 -23.08 27.18 -3.61
CA MET A 427 -23.64 25.90 -4.03
C MET A 427 -25.12 26.01 -4.42
N VAL A 428 -25.92 26.78 -3.68
CA VAL A 428 -27.32 27.07 -4.02
C VAL A 428 -27.42 27.78 -5.37
N GLU A 429 -26.70 28.89 -5.54
CA GLU A 429 -26.69 29.70 -6.77
C GLU A 429 -26.16 28.92 -7.97
N GLY A 430 -25.18 28.04 -7.75
CA GLY A 430 -24.61 27.15 -8.75
C GLY A 430 -25.45 25.91 -9.06
N GLY A 431 -26.71 25.84 -8.61
CA GLY A 431 -27.68 24.80 -8.94
C GLY A 431 -27.58 23.52 -8.10
N LEU A 432 -26.73 23.50 -7.07
CA LEU A 432 -26.58 22.37 -6.16
C LEU A 432 -27.48 22.47 -4.91
N GLY A 433 -28.35 23.46 -4.81
CA GLY A 433 -29.17 23.70 -3.61
C GLY A 433 -29.93 22.47 -3.09
N ARG A 434 -30.51 21.65 -3.97
CA ARG A 434 -31.21 20.39 -3.60
C ARG A 434 -30.29 19.30 -3.03
N PHE A 435 -28.98 19.45 -3.20
CA PHE A 435 -27.92 18.52 -2.80
C PHE A 435 -27.12 19.00 -1.59
N ILE A 436 -27.50 20.11 -0.97
CA ILE A 436 -26.85 20.58 0.25
C ILE A 436 -27.53 19.93 1.44
N ASN A 437 -26.78 19.70 2.52
CA ASN A 437 -27.34 19.23 3.78
C ASN A 437 -28.53 20.14 4.21
N PRO A 438 -29.74 19.59 4.38
CA PRO A 438 -30.94 20.34 4.78
C PRO A 438 -30.76 21.17 6.04
N LYS A 439 -29.89 20.74 6.98
CA LYS A 439 -29.51 21.52 8.17
C LYS A 439 -28.95 22.89 7.79
N TYR A 440 -28.05 22.97 6.81
CA TYR A 440 -27.43 24.23 6.38
C TYR A 440 -28.41 25.08 5.57
N LEU A 441 -29.22 24.47 4.70
CA LEU A 441 -30.27 25.19 3.98
C LEU A 441 -31.23 25.88 4.95
N ARG A 442 -31.71 25.17 5.97
CA ARG A 442 -32.61 25.72 6.99
C ARG A 442 -31.93 26.82 7.81
N MET A 443 -30.69 26.59 8.21
CA MET A 443 -29.92 27.52 9.05
C MET A 443 -29.65 28.86 8.34
N PHE A 444 -29.40 28.84 7.03
CA PHE A 444 -29.07 30.03 6.25
C PHE A 444 -30.26 30.60 5.43
N GLY A 445 -31.49 30.16 5.73
CA GLY A 445 -32.71 30.77 5.19
C GLY A 445 -33.20 30.25 3.84
N TYR A 446 -32.70 29.10 3.36
CA TYR A 446 -33.07 28.46 2.09
C TYR A 446 -34.15 27.36 2.27
N SER A 447 -35.13 27.59 3.13
CA SER A 447 -36.19 26.60 3.45
C SER A 447 -37.09 26.23 2.27
N GLU A 448 -37.21 27.10 1.25
CA GLU A 448 -37.93 26.78 0.01
C GLU A 448 -37.18 25.75 -0.85
N ILE A 449 -35.84 25.81 -0.84
CA ILE A 449 -34.95 24.91 -1.58
C ILE A 449 -34.86 23.56 -0.88
N GLU A 450 -34.94 23.54 0.45
CA GLU A 450 -35.05 22.31 1.25
C GLU A 450 -36.17 21.39 0.76
N ARG A 451 -37.30 21.95 0.30
CA ARG A 451 -38.43 21.18 -0.25
C ARG A 451 -38.09 20.44 -1.55
N LEU A 452 -37.03 20.87 -2.25
CA LEU A 452 -36.54 20.27 -3.48
C LEU A 452 -35.52 19.16 -3.21
N SER A 453 -35.00 19.04 -1.98
CA SER A 453 -34.13 17.93 -1.59
C SER A 453 -34.90 16.60 -1.68
N PRO A 454 -34.27 15.51 -2.13
CA PRO A 454 -34.92 14.22 -2.21
C PRO A 454 -35.52 13.80 -0.86
N LYS A 455 -36.76 13.31 -0.88
CA LYS A 455 -37.49 12.89 0.33
C LYS A 455 -36.70 11.80 1.07
N GLY A 456 -36.64 11.92 2.40
CA GLY A 456 -35.98 10.95 3.29
C GLY A 456 -34.47 11.15 3.47
N TRP A 457 -33.76 11.84 2.56
CA TRP A 457 -32.29 11.97 2.66
C TRP A 457 -31.83 12.66 3.95
N ALA A 458 -32.55 13.69 4.40
CA ALA A 458 -32.28 14.38 5.67
C ALA A 458 -32.37 13.40 6.85
N GLU A 459 -33.49 12.69 6.93
CA GLU A 459 -33.76 11.69 7.96
C GLU A 459 -32.72 10.57 7.94
N TYR A 460 -32.34 10.09 6.76
CA TYR A 460 -31.37 9.01 6.62
C TYR A 460 -29.96 9.43 7.04
N PHE A 461 -29.59 10.67 6.74
CA PHE A 461 -28.35 11.25 7.25
C PHE A 461 -28.38 11.35 8.77
N ASP A 462 -29.45 11.88 9.36
CA ASP A 462 -29.59 11.99 10.81
C ASP A 462 -29.52 10.61 11.49
N ILE A 463 -30.19 9.59 10.93
CA ILE A 463 -30.09 8.21 11.41
C ILE A 463 -28.66 7.67 11.28
N ALA A 464 -27.96 7.93 10.17
CA ALA A 464 -26.59 7.47 9.96
C ALA A 464 -25.61 8.10 10.98
N ILE A 465 -25.78 9.38 11.34
CA ILE A 465 -24.99 10.03 12.39
C ILE A 465 -25.38 9.52 13.78
N ALA A 466 -26.68 9.38 14.06
CA ALA A 466 -27.20 8.92 15.36
C ALA A 466 -26.82 7.47 15.67
N THR A 467 -26.81 6.59 14.67
CA THR A 467 -26.39 5.19 14.80
C THR A 467 -24.90 4.98 14.51
N GLY A 468 -24.23 6.00 13.96
CA GLY A 468 -22.81 5.99 13.63
C GLY A 468 -21.92 5.81 14.86
N LYS A 469 -20.95 4.89 14.79
CA LYS A 469 -19.86 4.75 15.75
C LYS A 469 -18.57 5.32 15.16
N PRO A 470 -17.78 6.11 15.93
CA PRO A 470 -16.48 6.58 15.46
C PRO A 470 -15.63 5.42 14.96
N GLU A 471 -14.96 5.62 13.82
CA GLU A 471 -13.94 4.69 13.35
C GLU A 471 -12.95 4.37 14.49
N PRO A 472 -12.54 3.09 14.68
CA PRO A 472 -11.56 2.69 15.68
C PRO A 472 -10.38 3.66 15.77
N TYR A 473 -10.21 4.24 16.95
CA TYR A 473 -9.15 5.16 17.30
C TYR A 473 -8.39 4.58 18.49
N GLY A 474 -7.17 5.03 18.74
CA GLY A 474 -6.34 4.46 19.79
C GLY A 474 -4.96 4.05 19.31
N LYS A 475 -4.14 3.64 20.29
CA LYS A 475 -2.77 3.18 20.06
C LYS A 475 -2.75 2.00 19.10
N ASN A 476 -2.06 2.15 17.97
CA ASN A 476 -1.95 1.13 16.92
C ASN A 476 -3.31 0.63 16.36
N SER A 477 -4.39 1.42 16.46
CA SER A 477 -5.73 1.05 15.96
C SER A 477 -5.78 0.77 14.45
N ASN A 478 -4.87 1.38 13.68
CA ASN A 478 -4.67 1.07 12.26
C ASN A 478 -4.27 -0.40 12.00
N VAL A 479 -3.61 -1.05 12.96
CA VAL A 479 -3.25 -2.48 12.86
C VAL A 479 -4.49 -3.37 12.98
N ALA A 480 -5.45 -3.00 13.85
CA ALA A 480 -6.67 -3.78 14.05
C ALA A 480 -7.46 -4.02 12.75
N TYR A 481 -7.57 -2.98 11.89
CA TYR A 481 -8.19 -3.11 10.57
C TYR A 481 -7.48 -4.11 9.67
N ALA A 482 -6.15 -4.06 9.62
CA ALA A 482 -5.38 -5.02 8.83
C ALA A 482 -5.56 -6.45 9.38
N MET A 483 -5.63 -6.61 10.71
CA MET A 483 -5.80 -7.91 11.34
C MET A 483 -7.17 -8.52 11.10
N MET A 484 -8.24 -7.73 11.16
CA MET A 484 -9.61 -8.18 10.86
C MET A 484 -9.78 -8.64 9.40
N THR A 485 -8.88 -8.26 8.50
CA THR A 485 -8.93 -8.69 7.09
C THR A 485 -8.56 -10.18 6.94
N PHE A 486 -7.62 -10.68 7.74
CA PHE A 486 -7.17 -12.08 7.63
C PHE A 486 -8.27 -13.12 7.88
N PRO A 487 -9.10 -13.05 8.94
CA PRO A 487 -10.18 -14.02 9.14
C PRO A 487 -11.21 -13.97 8.00
N ILE A 488 -11.48 -12.80 7.42
CA ILE A 488 -12.37 -12.65 6.25
C ILE A 488 -11.83 -13.43 5.05
N GLN A 489 -10.54 -13.26 4.74
CA GLN A 489 -9.91 -13.95 3.61
C GLN A 489 -9.82 -15.47 3.82
N GLU A 490 -9.56 -15.91 5.06
CA GLU A 490 -9.52 -17.34 5.41
C GLU A 490 -10.93 -17.96 5.31
N ALA A 491 -11.95 -17.29 5.84
CA ALA A 491 -13.35 -17.72 5.74
C ALA A 491 -13.84 -17.81 4.28
N GLU A 492 -13.52 -16.82 3.44
CA GLU A 492 -13.84 -16.84 2.02
C GLU A 492 -13.15 -17.97 1.27
N GLN A 493 -11.89 -18.26 1.59
CA GLN A 493 -11.18 -19.38 0.99
C GLN A 493 -11.82 -20.72 1.37
N LEU A 494 -12.20 -20.90 2.63
CA LEU A 494 -12.90 -22.11 3.07
C LEU A 494 -14.26 -22.25 2.35
N MET A 495 -15.00 -21.16 2.14
CA MET A 495 -16.25 -21.16 1.38
C MET A 495 -16.03 -21.49 -0.10
N LEU A 496 -15.02 -20.88 -0.74
CA LEU A 496 -14.69 -21.13 -2.14
C LEU A 496 -14.26 -22.58 -2.40
N ASN A 497 -13.57 -23.19 -1.42
CA ASN A 497 -13.13 -24.58 -1.48
C ASN A 497 -14.22 -25.58 -1.06
N ASP A 498 -15.44 -25.11 -0.74
CA ASP A 498 -16.54 -25.94 -0.22
C ASP A 498 -16.15 -26.73 1.06
N GLN A 499 -15.30 -26.14 1.91
CA GLN A 499 -14.75 -26.73 3.14
C GLN A 499 -15.49 -26.32 4.42
N LEU A 500 -16.42 -25.37 4.33
CA LEU A 500 -17.23 -24.96 5.48
C LEU A 500 -18.33 -25.98 5.79
N PRO A 501 -18.63 -26.22 7.09
CA PRO A 501 -19.75 -27.07 7.48
C PRO A 501 -21.10 -26.57 6.94
N GLN A 502 -21.99 -27.51 6.62
CA GLN A 502 -23.33 -27.20 6.09
C GLN A 502 -24.29 -26.71 7.18
N THR A 503 -24.11 -27.12 8.43
CA THR A 503 -24.95 -26.69 9.55
C THR A 503 -24.50 -25.34 10.09
N ASP A 504 -25.46 -24.43 10.31
CA ASP A 504 -25.18 -23.06 10.75
C ASP A 504 -24.37 -23.00 12.05
N THR A 505 -24.70 -23.85 13.03
CA THR A 505 -24.00 -23.89 14.32
C THR A 505 -22.54 -24.30 14.18
N ALA A 506 -22.23 -25.29 13.34
CA ALA A 506 -20.86 -25.74 13.12
C ALA A 506 -20.07 -24.73 12.28
N ARG A 507 -20.72 -24.07 11.31
CA ARG A 507 -20.10 -23.02 10.50
C ARG A 507 -19.74 -21.80 11.35
N LEU A 508 -20.65 -21.33 12.19
CA LEU A 508 -20.40 -20.23 13.13
C LEU A 508 -19.28 -20.56 14.12
N GLN A 509 -19.15 -21.82 14.56
CA GLN A 509 -18.03 -22.25 15.39
C GLN A 509 -16.68 -22.09 14.67
N VAL A 510 -16.60 -22.51 13.40
CA VAL A 510 -15.39 -22.31 12.57
C VAL A 510 -15.09 -20.82 12.41
N MET A 511 -16.10 -20.00 12.12
CA MET A 511 -15.92 -18.54 12.02
C MET A 511 -15.40 -17.94 13.33
N HIS A 512 -15.92 -18.40 14.47
CA HIS A 512 -15.49 -17.93 15.79
C HIS A 512 -14.03 -18.32 16.10
N GLU A 513 -13.63 -19.55 15.79
CA GLU A 513 -12.25 -20.02 15.94
C GLU A 513 -11.25 -19.21 15.09
N LEU A 514 -11.63 -18.89 13.84
CA LEU A 514 -10.84 -17.99 12.99
C LEU A 514 -10.69 -16.61 13.62
N LEU A 515 -11.77 -16.05 14.17
CA LEU A 515 -11.74 -14.73 14.80
C LEU A 515 -10.89 -14.72 16.08
N ILE A 516 -10.96 -15.76 16.93
CA ILE A 516 -10.12 -15.90 18.13
C ILE A 516 -8.64 -15.88 17.74
N LYS A 517 -8.24 -16.74 16.80
CA LYS A 517 -6.86 -16.85 16.30
C LYS A 517 -6.30 -15.49 15.86
N HIS A 518 -7.07 -14.71 15.12
CA HIS A 518 -6.62 -13.41 14.61
C HIS A 518 -6.78 -12.26 15.61
N ASN A 519 -7.70 -12.34 16.57
CA ASN A 519 -7.86 -11.37 17.65
C ASN A 519 -6.70 -11.41 18.65
N ASP A 520 -6.28 -12.61 19.04
CA ASP A 520 -5.11 -12.79 19.92
C ASP A 520 -3.84 -12.22 19.28
N ARG A 521 -3.66 -12.52 17.98
CA ARG A 521 -2.59 -11.94 17.17
C ARG A 521 -2.69 -10.41 17.10
N ALA A 522 -3.89 -9.86 16.90
CA ALA A 522 -4.10 -8.41 16.84
C ALA A 522 -3.70 -7.74 18.16
N ASN A 523 -4.07 -8.33 19.31
CA ASN A 523 -3.69 -7.82 20.63
C ASN A 523 -2.17 -7.86 20.85
N ILE A 524 -1.49 -8.93 20.43
CA ILE A 524 -0.02 -9.02 20.50
C ILE A 524 0.63 -7.91 19.66
N GLU A 525 0.20 -7.74 18.40
CA GLU A 525 0.79 -6.75 17.48
C GLU A 525 0.45 -5.29 17.84
N MET A 526 -0.73 -5.05 18.43
CA MET A 526 -1.24 -3.73 18.78
C MET A 526 -0.72 -3.24 20.14
N ILE A 527 -0.74 -4.09 21.16
CA ILE A 527 -0.45 -3.70 22.54
C ILE A 527 1.04 -3.91 22.89
N GLY A 528 1.72 -4.83 22.20
CA GLY A 528 3.14 -5.12 22.45
C GLY A 528 3.42 -5.70 23.84
N LEU A 529 2.38 -6.22 24.52
CA LEU A 529 2.49 -6.92 25.79
C LEU A 529 3.11 -8.30 25.55
N ILE A 530 4.42 -8.31 25.39
CA ILE A 530 5.24 -9.50 25.54
C ILE A 530 5.51 -9.61 27.03
N THR A 531 5.21 -10.76 27.64
CA THR A 531 5.51 -10.98 29.05
C THR A 531 7.01 -10.72 29.31
N PRO A 532 7.42 -10.24 30.51
CA PRO A 532 8.84 -9.99 30.78
C PRO A 532 9.73 -11.22 30.53
N GLU A 533 9.20 -12.42 30.74
CA GLU A 533 9.87 -13.70 30.50
C GLU A 533 10.06 -13.97 28.99
N ASP A 534 9.01 -13.81 28.18
CA ASP A 534 9.09 -13.93 26.73
C ASP A 534 10.07 -12.91 26.14
N ARG A 535 10.10 -11.68 26.67
CA ARG A 535 11.01 -10.62 26.20
C ARG A 535 12.48 -10.99 26.46
N SER A 536 12.78 -11.56 27.62
CA SER A 536 14.13 -12.05 27.95
C SER A 536 14.56 -13.18 27.01
N THR A 537 13.65 -14.11 26.71
CA THR A 537 13.88 -15.22 25.78
C THR A 537 14.17 -14.70 24.37
N ARG A 538 13.33 -13.81 23.85
CA ARG A 538 13.51 -13.18 22.52
C ARG A 538 14.84 -12.43 22.41
N ARG A 539 15.21 -11.64 23.42
CA ARG A 539 16.51 -10.94 23.50
C ARG A 539 17.68 -11.91 23.43
N THR A 540 17.62 -12.98 24.19
CA THR A 540 18.69 -14.00 24.25
C THR A 540 18.88 -14.66 22.88
N VAL A 541 17.77 -15.08 22.26
CA VAL A 541 17.79 -15.67 20.91
C VAL A 541 18.32 -14.66 19.88
N ALA A 542 17.88 -13.40 19.93
CA ALA A 542 18.36 -12.36 19.03
C ALA A 542 19.87 -12.13 19.14
N ILE A 543 20.42 -12.07 20.36
CA ILE A 543 21.87 -11.93 20.58
C ILE A 543 22.61 -13.12 19.98
N ILE A 544 22.16 -14.35 20.22
CA ILE A 544 22.79 -15.57 19.68
C ILE A 544 22.79 -15.54 18.14
N VAL A 545 21.66 -15.19 17.53
CA VAL A 545 21.52 -15.10 16.06
C VAL A 545 22.43 -14.01 15.49
N LEU A 546 22.44 -12.80 16.08
CA LEU A 546 23.29 -11.71 15.62
C LEU A 546 24.78 -12.05 15.76
N LEU A 547 25.21 -12.65 16.87
CA LEU A 547 26.58 -13.12 17.04
C LEU A 547 26.95 -14.17 15.97
N THR A 548 26.04 -15.10 15.70
CA THR A 548 26.22 -16.11 14.63
C THR A 548 26.37 -15.45 13.27
N ILE A 549 25.55 -14.45 12.96
CA ILE A 549 25.63 -13.66 11.71
C ILE A 549 26.97 -12.94 11.61
N VAL A 550 27.42 -12.27 12.67
CA VAL A 550 28.72 -11.56 12.69
C VAL A 550 29.88 -12.53 12.48
N ILE A 551 29.86 -13.71 13.12
CA ILE A 551 30.87 -14.75 12.93
C ILE A 551 30.86 -15.26 11.48
N ALA A 552 29.67 -15.56 10.94
CA ALA A 552 29.51 -16.03 9.57
C ALA A 552 29.99 -14.98 8.56
N PHE A 553 29.63 -13.71 8.76
CA PHE A 553 30.04 -12.60 7.90
C PHE A 553 31.55 -12.37 7.98
N THR A 554 32.15 -12.47 9.15
CA THR A 554 33.61 -12.38 9.33
C THR A 554 34.33 -13.49 8.55
N PHE A 555 33.80 -14.72 8.60
CA PHE A 555 34.35 -15.84 7.85
C PHE A 555 34.22 -15.63 6.33
N VAL A 556 33.03 -15.18 5.89
CA VAL A 556 32.72 -14.84 4.51
C VAL A 556 33.63 -13.73 3.99
N PHE A 557 33.76 -12.63 4.73
CA PHE A 557 34.61 -11.50 4.39
C PHE A 557 36.07 -11.93 4.30
N ARG A 558 36.56 -12.71 5.27
CA ARG A 558 37.92 -13.27 5.23
C ARG A 558 38.13 -14.15 4.00
N LYS A 559 37.13 -14.93 3.60
CA LYS A 559 37.18 -15.79 2.41
C LYS A 559 37.21 -14.95 1.12
N ILE A 560 36.37 -13.92 1.00
CA ILE A 560 36.37 -12.98 -0.14
C ILE A 560 37.73 -12.27 -0.22
N SER A 561 38.18 -11.67 0.89
CA SER A 561 39.45 -10.94 0.93
C SER A 561 40.60 -11.83 0.48
N ARG A 562 40.63 -13.11 0.89
CA ARG A 562 41.65 -14.08 0.44
C ARG A 562 41.57 -14.43 -1.06
N ILE A 563 40.39 -14.36 -1.67
CA ILE A 563 40.21 -14.62 -3.11
C ILE A 563 40.67 -13.42 -3.94
N PHE A 564 40.39 -12.20 -3.48
CA PHE A 564 40.70 -10.96 -4.20
C PHE A 564 42.07 -10.36 -3.84
N THR A 565 42.69 -10.79 -2.73
CA THR A 565 44.12 -10.53 -2.49
C THR A 565 44.92 -11.50 -3.34
N ALA A 566 45.78 -10.97 -4.20
CA ALA A 566 46.66 -11.78 -5.03
C ALA A 566 47.45 -12.77 -4.15
N PRO A 567 47.62 -14.05 -4.56
CA PRO A 567 48.57 -14.91 -3.88
C PRO A 567 49.91 -14.20 -3.94
N GLY A 568 50.52 -13.95 -2.77
CA GLY A 568 51.87 -13.38 -2.70
C GLY A 568 52.79 -14.28 -3.54
N GLY A 569 53.13 -13.83 -4.74
CA GLY A 569 54.16 -14.45 -5.54
C GLY A 569 55.45 -14.39 -4.74
N GLY A 570 56.12 -15.53 -4.61
CA GLY A 570 57.44 -15.61 -4.01
C GLY A 570 58.39 -14.59 -4.66
N ASP A 571 59.23 -14.00 -3.82
CA ASP A 571 60.40 -13.19 -4.17
C ASP A 571 60.16 -12.02 -5.14
N GLY A 572 59.62 -10.91 -4.61
CA GLY A 572 59.62 -9.61 -5.27
C GLY A 572 58.89 -8.57 -4.44
N GLU A 573 59.60 -7.50 -4.06
CA GLU A 573 59.19 -6.32 -3.28
C GLU A 573 57.70 -6.20 -2.93
N GLN A 574 57.40 -6.01 -1.63
CA GLN A 574 56.12 -5.49 -1.17
C GLN A 574 55.73 -4.30 -2.05
N GLN A 575 54.71 -4.45 -2.90
CA GLN A 575 54.14 -3.34 -3.66
C GLN A 575 53.57 -2.34 -2.65
N THR A 576 54.41 -1.41 -2.23
CA THR A 576 53.98 -0.24 -1.48
C THR A 576 53.02 0.54 -2.37
N TRP A 577 51.98 1.11 -1.75
CA TRP A 577 50.99 1.88 -2.49
C TRP A 577 51.71 3.04 -3.18
N ALA A 578 51.91 2.95 -4.50
CA ALA A 578 52.61 3.95 -5.28
C ALA A 578 51.69 5.16 -5.55
N PHE A 579 51.25 5.82 -4.48
CA PHE A 579 50.31 6.95 -4.49
C PHE A 579 50.73 8.05 -5.46
N ARG A 580 52.03 8.31 -5.60
CA ARG A 580 52.57 9.31 -6.55
C ARG A 580 52.47 8.87 -8.01
N LYS A 581 52.60 7.57 -8.30
CA LYS A 581 52.55 7.02 -9.67
C LYS A 581 51.12 6.96 -10.22
N TYR A 582 50.16 6.63 -9.36
CA TYR A 582 48.74 6.50 -9.74
C TYR A 582 47.86 7.67 -9.29
N LEU A 583 48.47 8.80 -8.88
CA LEU A 583 47.75 9.99 -8.43
C LEU A 583 46.64 10.44 -9.41
N PRO A 584 46.86 10.47 -10.75
CA PRO A 584 45.80 10.83 -11.70
C PRO A 584 44.62 9.85 -11.68
N ALA A 585 44.89 8.55 -11.57
CA ALA A 585 43.84 7.52 -11.51
C ALA A 585 43.02 7.63 -10.22
N TYR A 586 43.67 7.88 -9.07
CA TYR A 586 42.96 8.13 -7.81
C TYR A 586 42.11 9.39 -7.88
N LEU A 587 42.61 10.49 -8.45
CA LEU A 587 41.84 11.72 -8.63
C LEU A 587 40.60 11.52 -9.52
N MET A 588 40.67 10.64 -10.53
CA MET A 588 39.51 10.27 -11.35
C MET A 588 38.51 9.37 -10.60
N LEU A 589 38.97 8.53 -9.68
CA LEU A 589 38.12 7.62 -8.90
C LEU A 589 37.43 8.31 -7.71
N ILE A 590 38.07 9.33 -7.11
CA ILE A 590 37.57 10.01 -5.91
C ILE A 590 36.12 10.51 -6.07
N PRO A 591 35.72 11.19 -7.17
CA PRO A 591 34.33 11.63 -7.33
C PRO A 591 33.32 10.49 -7.31
N ALA A 592 33.62 9.37 -7.98
CA ALA A 592 32.76 8.19 -8.01
C ALA A 592 32.69 7.51 -6.62
N ALA A 593 33.82 7.33 -5.97
CA ALA A 593 33.89 6.74 -4.63
C ALA A 593 33.17 7.61 -3.58
N LEU A 594 33.36 8.94 -3.65
CA LEU A 594 32.69 9.89 -2.77
C LEU A 594 31.18 9.87 -3.00
N SER A 595 30.74 9.81 -4.25
CA SER A 595 29.32 9.68 -4.58
C SER A 595 28.72 8.40 -3.96
N ILE A 596 29.37 7.24 -4.12
CA ILE A 596 28.90 5.97 -3.53
C ILE A 596 28.90 6.04 -2.00
N LEU A 597 29.94 6.61 -1.40
CA LEU A 597 30.05 6.78 0.05
C LEU A 597 28.88 7.62 0.59
N VAL A 598 28.66 8.79 -0.01
CA VAL A 598 27.65 9.76 0.42
C VAL A 598 26.24 9.25 0.19
N TRP A 599 25.94 8.71 -0.99
CA TRP A 599 24.58 8.37 -1.38
C TRP A 599 24.17 6.93 -1.06
N SER A 600 25.11 6.01 -0.82
CA SER A 600 24.81 4.61 -0.51
C SER A 600 25.22 4.22 0.90
N TYR A 601 26.46 4.47 1.31
CA TYR A 601 26.96 3.96 2.60
C TYR A 601 26.57 4.83 3.80
N ILE A 602 26.56 6.16 3.69
CA ILE A 602 26.11 7.04 4.78
C ILE A 602 24.65 6.75 5.16
N PRO A 603 23.67 6.67 4.23
CA PRO A 603 22.30 6.30 4.55
C PRO A 603 22.19 4.92 5.17
N VAL A 604 22.95 3.94 4.67
CA VAL A 604 22.97 2.59 5.27
C VAL A 604 23.45 2.64 6.70
N LEU A 605 24.56 3.32 7.00
CA LEU A 605 25.09 3.43 8.37
C LEU A 605 24.11 4.14 9.32
N ARG A 606 23.52 5.26 8.89
CA ARG A 606 22.51 5.99 9.67
C ARG A 606 21.26 5.15 9.90
N GLY A 607 20.75 4.51 8.85
CA GLY A 607 19.58 3.62 8.93
C GLY A 607 19.84 2.41 9.82
N SER A 608 21.05 1.84 9.79
CA SER A 608 21.42 0.68 10.62
C SER A 608 21.29 0.95 12.11
N ALA A 609 21.60 2.18 12.53
CA ALA A 609 21.42 2.55 13.92
C ALA A 609 19.95 2.40 14.34
N MET A 610 19.00 2.77 13.47
CA MET A 610 17.54 2.72 13.74
C MET A 610 17.08 1.32 14.18
N ALA A 611 17.70 0.24 13.71
CA ALA A 611 17.35 -1.12 14.10
C ALA A 611 17.49 -1.39 15.62
N PHE A 612 18.30 -0.61 16.34
CA PHE A 612 18.53 -0.76 17.78
C PHE A 612 17.74 0.24 18.65
N PHE A 613 16.93 1.09 18.02
CA PHE A 613 16.08 2.07 18.70
C PHE A 613 14.61 1.77 18.46
N ASP A 614 13.76 2.14 19.42
CA ASP A 614 12.40 2.53 19.10
C ASP A 614 12.47 3.91 18.46
N TYR A 615 12.70 3.90 17.15
CA TYR A 615 13.05 5.08 16.38
C TYR A 615 11.83 5.97 16.20
N GLN A 616 11.92 7.19 16.72
CA GLN A 616 10.91 8.23 16.60
C GLN A 616 11.46 9.33 15.69
N ILE A 617 10.65 9.78 14.71
CA ILE A 617 11.10 10.76 13.71
C ILE A 617 11.37 12.14 14.34
N LEU A 618 10.42 12.65 15.16
CA LEU A 618 10.56 13.99 15.76
C LEU A 618 11.01 13.98 17.21
N ARG A 619 10.71 12.91 17.95
CA ARG A 619 11.02 12.77 19.39
C ARG A 619 12.39 12.12 19.61
N GLU A 620 12.85 12.17 20.85
CA GLU A 620 14.00 11.39 21.29
C GLU A 620 13.71 9.89 21.10
N SER A 621 14.55 9.24 20.29
CA SER A 621 14.49 7.81 20.07
C SER A 621 15.05 7.07 21.29
N THR A 622 14.35 6.04 21.76
CA THR A 622 14.81 5.26 22.93
C THR A 622 15.63 4.06 22.48
N TRP A 623 16.75 3.79 23.17
CA TRP A 623 17.56 2.61 22.87
C TRP A 623 16.87 1.36 23.40
N VAL A 624 16.52 0.44 22.50
CA VAL A 624 15.87 -0.84 22.83
C VAL A 624 16.81 -2.03 22.67
N GLY A 625 18.07 -1.80 22.27
CA GLY A 625 19.04 -2.86 22.07
C GLY A 625 18.63 -3.80 20.94
N VAL A 626 18.46 -5.09 21.23
CA VAL A 626 18.16 -6.11 20.21
C VAL A 626 16.67 -6.47 20.12
N ASP A 627 15.79 -5.73 20.79
CA ASP A 627 14.37 -6.08 20.91
C ASP A 627 13.69 -6.21 19.55
N ASN A 628 13.96 -5.29 18.63
CA ASN A 628 13.45 -5.35 17.25
C ASN A 628 13.87 -6.63 16.52
N PHE A 629 15.08 -7.14 16.79
CA PHE A 629 15.54 -8.43 16.25
C PHE A 629 14.92 -9.62 16.98
N GLY A 630 14.65 -9.50 18.28
CA GLY A 630 13.92 -10.51 19.03
C GLY A 630 12.49 -10.65 18.51
N ASP A 631 11.81 -9.55 18.28
CA ASP A 631 10.42 -9.55 17.83
C ASP A 631 10.28 -10.05 16.41
N LEU A 632 11.19 -9.70 15.49
CA LEU A 632 11.12 -10.19 14.11
C LEU A 632 11.30 -11.71 14.01
N LEU A 633 12.13 -12.32 14.87
CA LEU A 633 12.41 -13.76 14.80
C LEU A 633 11.20 -14.61 15.17
N PHE A 634 10.27 -14.05 15.92
CA PHE A 634 9.02 -14.70 16.35
C PHE A 634 7.79 -14.11 15.65
N ASP A 635 7.99 -13.35 14.57
CA ASP A 635 6.91 -12.82 13.73
C ASP A 635 6.62 -13.81 12.58
N ASP A 636 5.50 -14.53 12.68
CA ASP A 636 5.07 -15.48 11.65
C ASP A 636 4.80 -14.79 10.30
N ALA A 637 4.34 -13.54 10.32
CA ALA A 637 4.08 -12.77 9.11
C ALA A 637 5.38 -12.47 8.36
N TRP A 638 6.43 -12.14 9.12
CA TRP A 638 7.75 -11.93 8.57
C TRP A 638 8.24 -13.20 7.84
N TRP A 639 8.20 -14.36 8.49
CA TRP A 639 8.67 -15.61 7.87
C TRP A 639 7.81 -16.06 6.69
N LEU A 640 6.50 -15.85 6.74
CA LEU A 640 5.63 -16.06 5.59
C LEU A 640 6.01 -15.14 4.42
N SER A 641 6.33 -13.88 4.69
CA SER A 641 6.74 -12.92 3.66
C SER A 641 8.11 -13.25 3.05
N VAL A 642 9.03 -13.80 3.85
CA VAL A 642 10.33 -14.32 3.39
C VAL A 642 10.14 -15.56 2.52
N TRP A 643 9.25 -16.47 2.92
CA TRP A 643 8.88 -17.64 2.13
C TRP A 643 8.24 -17.24 0.79
N ASN A 644 7.36 -16.25 0.81
CA ASN A 644 6.75 -15.70 -0.40
C ASN A 644 7.78 -15.02 -1.31
N ALA A 645 8.76 -14.31 -0.73
CA ALA A 645 9.86 -13.75 -1.50
C ALA A 645 10.75 -14.83 -2.14
N LEU A 646 11.01 -15.94 -1.44
CA LEU A 646 11.70 -17.11 -2.00
C LEU A 646 10.90 -17.76 -3.13
N ARG A 647 9.59 -17.97 -2.94
CA ARG A 647 8.69 -18.51 -3.97
C ARG A 647 8.67 -17.61 -5.21
N TYR A 648 8.56 -16.29 -5.00
CA TYR A 648 8.59 -15.30 -6.07
C TYR A 648 9.92 -15.33 -6.82
N SER A 649 11.06 -15.27 -6.09
CA SER A 649 12.39 -15.33 -6.68
C SER A 649 12.58 -16.61 -7.49
N PHE A 650 12.16 -17.76 -6.96
CA PHE A 650 12.24 -19.04 -7.67
C PHE A 650 11.42 -19.02 -8.97
N LEU A 651 10.18 -18.51 -8.94
CA LEU A 651 9.33 -18.39 -10.13
C LEU A 651 9.92 -17.42 -11.15
N VAL A 652 10.43 -16.26 -10.71
CA VAL A 652 11.11 -15.30 -11.60
C VAL A 652 12.31 -15.97 -12.25
N ILE A 653 13.18 -16.63 -11.49
CA ILE A 653 14.35 -17.30 -12.06
C ILE A 653 13.93 -18.41 -13.02
N ALA A 654 12.96 -19.24 -12.66
CA ALA A 654 12.49 -20.32 -13.54
C ALA A 654 11.88 -19.78 -14.85
N LEU A 655 11.10 -18.70 -14.77
CA LEU A 655 10.26 -18.22 -15.87
C LEU A 655 10.84 -17.02 -16.62
N THR A 656 11.73 -16.21 -16.05
CA THR A 656 12.28 -15.00 -16.71
C THR A 656 13.73 -15.18 -17.13
N PHE A 657 14.49 -16.09 -16.52
CA PHE A 657 15.91 -16.29 -16.85
C PHE A 657 16.12 -17.15 -18.10
N MET A 658 15.36 -18.24 -18.23
CA MET A 658 15.53 -19.20 -19.33
C MET A 658 14.94 -18.72 -20.66
N PRO A 659 13.75 -18.09 -20.72
CA PRO A 659 13.15 -17.71 -22.01
C PRO A 659 13.99 -16.77 -22.88
N PRO A 660 14.71 -15.77 -22.34
CA PRO A 660 15.62 -14.96 -23.14
C PRO A 660 16.70 -15.78 -23.89
N ILE A 661 17.25 -16.82 -23.26
CA ILE A 661 18.26 -17.70 -23.85
C ILE A 661 17.62 -18.54 -24.95
N VAL A 662 16.47 -19.15 -24.65
CA VAL A 662 15.72 -19.99 -25.60
C VAL A 662 15.28 -19.17 -26.81
N LEU A 663 14.75 -17.97 -26.60
CA LEU A 663 14.37 -17.05 -27.66
C LEU A 663 15.57 -16.62 -28.51
N ALA A 664 16.73 -16.37 -27.90
CA ALA A 664 17.93 -16.01 -28.64
C ALA A 664 18.39 -17.13 -29.59
N ILE A 665 18.37 -18.39 -29.13
CA ILE A 665 18.68 -19.57 -29.94
C ILE A 665 17.67 -19.70 -31.10
N PHE A 666 16.37 -19.61 -30.82
CA PHE A 666 15.36 -19.68 -31.89
C PHE A 666 15.49 -18.55 -32.91
N LEU A 667 15.77 -17.31 -32.47
CA LEU A 667 15.93 -16.16 -33.36
C LEU A 667 17.18 -16.25 -34.24
N GLN A 668 18.21 -16.97 -33.82
CA GLN A 668 19.39 -17.25 -34.63
C GLN A 668 19.02 -18.13 -35.84
N GLU A 669 18.16 -19.12 -35.63
CA GLU A 669 17.72 -20.10 -36.64
C GLU A 669 16.69 -19.54 -37.65
N VAL A 670 16.09 -18.38 -37.40
CA VAL A 670 15.08 -17.80 -38.31
C VAL A 670 15.73 -17.37 -39.63
N PRO A 671 15.40 -17.99 -40.79
CA PRO A 671 16.10 -17.73 -42.05
C PRO A 671 15.64 -16.43 -42.75
N ARG A 672 14.38 -16.00 -42.56
CA ARG A 672 13.78 -14.80 -43.19
C ARG A 672 12.89 -14.03 -42.20
N GLY A 673 12.76 -12.72 -42.37
CA GLY A 673 11.89 -11.89 -41.52
C GLY A 673 12.48 -11.49 -40.17
N LYS A 674 13.81 -11.58 -39.99
CA LYS A 674 14.51 -11.29 -38.72
C LYS A 674 14.14 -9.94 -38.10
N LEU A 675 13.94 -8.89 -38.91
CA LEU A 675 13.56 -7.57 -38.42
C LEU A 675 12.16 -7.58 -37.80
N VAL A 676 11.19 -8.21 -38.46
CA VAL A 676 9.79 -8.28 -37.99
C VAL A 676 9.71 -9.02 -36.66
N PHE A 677 10.31 -10.20 -36.56
CA PHE A 677 10.34 -10.96 -35.31
C PHE A 677 10.99 -10.17 -34.17
N ARG A 678 12.14 -9.54 -34.43
CA ARG A 678 12.81 -8.67 -33.46
C ARG A 678 11.89 -7.54 -32.99
N THR A 679 11.28 -6.80 -33.91
CA THR A 679 10.36 -5.70 -33.56
C THR A 679 9.20 -6.18 -32.69
N ILE A 680 8.57 -7.32 -33.02
CA ILE A 680 7.45 -7.87 -32.26
C ILE A 680 7.87 -8.24 -30.83
N TYR A 681 8.98 -8.95 -30.65
CA TYR A 681 9.44 -9.36 -29.31
C TYR A 681 10.01 -8.20 -28.48
N TYR A 682 10.43 -7.10 -29.12
CA TYR A 682 10.87 -5.89 -28.42
C TYR A 682 9.73 -4.93 -28.05
N LEU A 683 8.60 -5.00 -28.75
CA LEU A 683 7.46 -4.10 -28.51
C LEU A 683 7.01 -4.04 -27.04
N PRO A 684 6.92 -5.17 -26.30
CA PRO A 684 6.55 -5.14 -24.88
C PRO A 684 7.46 -4.27 -24.01
N ALA A 685 8.76 -4.22 -24.30
CA ALA A 685 9.73 -3.48 -23.51
C ALA A 685 9.67 -1.96 -23.70
N VAL A 686 8.97 -1.49 -24.74
CA VAL A 686 8.73 -0.07 -24.98
C VAL A 686 7.57 0.44 -24.12
N ILE A 687 6.70 -0.45 -23.66
CA ILE A 687 5.57 -0.12 -22.80
C ILE A 687 6.09 0.10 -21.37
N THR A 688 5.60 1.14 -20.71
CA THR A 688 6.01 1.42 -19.32
C THR A 688 5.55 0.29 -18.38
N GLY A 689 6.28 0.09 -17.29
CA GLY A 689 5.94 -0.95 -16.31
C GLY A 689 4.52 -0.80 -15.75
N LEU A 690 4.08 0.44 -15.47
CA LEU A 690 2.73 0.72 -14.96
C LEU A 690 1.65 0.34 -15.98
N VAL A 691 1.80 0.74 -17.25
CA VAL A 691 0.83 0.40 -18.31
C VAL A 691 0.77 -1.11 -18.51
N THR A 692 1.91 -1.79 -18.44
CA THR A 692 1.97 -3.26 -18.51
C THR A 692 1.14 -3.89 -17.40
N VAL A 693 1.34 -3.48 -16.14
CA VAL A 693 0.59 -4.00 -14.99
C VAL A 693 -0.92 -3.77 -15.14
N LEU A 694 -1.33 -2.56 -15.51
CA LEU A 694 -2.76 -2.22 -15.69
C LEU A 694 -3.40 -3.05 -16.80
N MET A 695 -2.72 -3.23 -17.94
CA MET A 695 -3.18 -4.08 -19.04
C MET A 695 -3.33 -5.54 -18.60
N TRP A 696 -2.35 -6.09 -17.87
CA TRP A 696 -2.42 -7.47 -17.38
C TRP A 696 -3.50 -7.65 -16.31
N LYS A 697 -3.78 -6.64 -15.49
CA LYS A 697 -4.94 -6.66 -14.57
C LYS A 697 -6.26 -6.84 -15.31
N GLN A 698 -6.44 -6.16 -16.45
CA GLN A 698 -7.61 -6.36 -17.30
C GLN A 698 -7.66 -7.77 -17.92
N PHE A 699 -6.52 -8.32 -18.33
CA PHE A 699 -6.47 -9.71 -18.82
C PHE A 699 -6.83 -10.74 -17.75
N TYR A 700 -6.52 -10.43 -16.49
CA TYR A 700 -6.80 -11.24 -15.32
C TYR A 700 -8.17 -11.00 -14.68
N GLU A 701 -9.04 -10.23 -15.33
CA GLU A 701 -10.38 -9.96 -14.80
C GLU A 701 -11.10 -11.29 -14.47
N PRO A 702 -11.62 -11.45 -13.24
CA PRO A 702 -12.23 -12.70 -12.76
C PRO A 702 -13.65 -12.91 -13.31
N SER A 703 -13.86 -12.57 -14.59
CA SER A 703 -15.10 -12.68 -15.33
C SER A 703 -14.83 -13.41 -16.65
N GLU A 704 -15.90 -13.74 -17.37
CA GLU A 704 -15.79 -14.30 -18.74
C GLU A 704 -15.26 -13.27 -19.74
N ASN A 705 -15.35 -11.98 -19.38
CA ASN A 705 -14.84 -10.87 -20.20
C ASN A 705 -13.32 -10.72 -20.10
N GLY A 706 -12.70 -11.26 -19.04
CA GLY A 706 -11.24 -11.26 -18.89
C GLY A 706 -10.57 -12.05 -20.01
N ALA A 707 -9.62 -11.45 -20.71
CA ALA A 707 -9.03 -12.02 -21.93
C ALA A 707 -8.48 -13.45 -21.74
N LEU A 708 -7.86 -13.74 -20.58
CA LEU A 708 -7.34 -15.09 -20.30
C LEU A 708 -8.43 -16.08 -19.93
N ASN A 709 -9.44 -15.64 -19.18
CA ASN A 709 -10.58 -16.49 -18.83
C ASN A 709 -11.41 -16.81 -20.08
N ALA A 710 -11.60 -15.86 -20.99
CA ALA A 710 -12.26 -16.05 -22.28
C ALA A 710 -11.60 -17.17 -23.10
N LEU A 711 -10.26 -17.29 -23.05
CA LEU A 711 -9.53 -18.37 -23.69
C LEU A 711 -9.65 -19.70 -22.90
N MET A 712 -9.39 -19.67 -21.60
CA MET A 712 -9.25 -20.89 -20.80
C MET A 712 -10.55 -21.65 -20.59
N LEU A 713 -11.69 -20.96 -20.55
CA LEU A 713 -13.01 -21.59 -20.47
C LEU A 713 -13.32 -22.49 -21.69
N HIS A 714 -12.62 -22.29 -22.82
CA HIS A 714 -12.79 -23.08 -24.04
C HIS A 714 -11.74 -24.19 -24.20
N ILE A 715 -10.82 -24.36 -23.24
CA ILE A 715 -9.80 -25.42 -23.27
C ILE A 715 -10.28 -26.59 -22.39
N PRO A 716 -10.44 -27.81 -22.94
CA PRO A 716 -10.80 -28.97 -22.14
C PRO A 716 -9.61 -29.41 -21.26
N ALA A 717 -9.88 -30.14 -20.17
CA ALA A 717 -8.85 -30.61 -19.23
C ALA A 717 -7.69 -31.35 -19.92
N ILE A 718 -7.99 -32.16 -20.95
CA ILE A 718 -6.99 -32.87 -21.76
C ILE A 718 -6.02 -31.92 -22.47
N GLY A 719 -6.44 -30.70 -22.80
CA GLY A 719 -5.58 -29.69 -23.41
C GLY A 719 -4.44 -29.27 -22.48
N PHE A 720 -4.75 -28.97 -21.22
CA PHE A 720 -3.75 -28.61 -20.22
C PHE A 720 -2.79 -29.77 -19.92
N VAL A 721 -3.33 -30.98 -19.76
CA VAL A 721 -2.53 -32.20 -19.54
C VAL A 721 -1.65 -32.52 -20.75
N ALA A 722 -2.16 -32.35 -21.98
CA ALA A 722 -1.40 -32.59 -23.20
C ALA A 722 -0.23 -31.61 -23.36
N VAL A 723 -0.42 -30.32 -23.03
CA VAL A 723 0.67 -29.33 -23.01
C VAL A 723 1.71 -29.71 -21.96
N GLY A 724 1.28 -30.06 -20.75
CA GLY A 724 2.18 -30.55 -19.70
C GLY A 724 2.96 -31.78 -20.14
N LEU A 725 2.30 -32.74 -20.79
CA LEU A 725 2.91 -33.97 -21.29
C LEU A 725 3.91 -33.69 -22.43
N ALA A 726 3.57 -32.77 -23.34
CA ALA A 726 4.48 -32.36 -24.40
C ALA A 726 5.76 -31.73 -23.83
N LEU A 727 5.64 -30.86 -22.82
CA LEU A 727 6.79 -30.28 -22.13
C LEU A 727 7.62 -31.35 -21.39
N LEU A 728 6.97 -32.33 -20.77
CA LEU A 728 7.65 -33.47 -20.15
C LEU A 728 8.40 -34.32 -21.18
N ILE A 729 7.79 -34.62 -22.33
CA ILE A 729 8.45 -35.37 -23.41
C ILE A 729 9.68 -34.63 -23.93
N VAL A 730 9.56 -33.31 -24.14
CA VAL A 730 10.71 -32.47 -24.52
C VAL A 730 11.80 -32.56 -23.46
N ALA A 731 11.46 -32.39 -22.18
CA ALA A 731 12.42 -32.48 -21.09
C ALA A 731 13.09 -33.86 -21.00
N LEU A 732 12.33 -34.95 -21.21
CA LEU A 732 12.86 -36.31 -21.27
C LEU A 732 13.78 -36.55 -22.47
N ALA A 733 13.52 -35.90 -23.62
CA ALA A 733 14.42 -35.97 -24.76
C ALA A 733 15.79 -35.34 -24.45
N PHE A 734 15.81 -34.18 -23.80
CA PHE A 734 17.03 -33.55 -23.29
C PHE A 734 17.72 -34.42 -22.22
N ALA A 735 16.95 -34.96 -21.26
CA ALA A 735 17.48 -35.82 -20.21
C ALA A 735 18.13 -37.10 -20.77
N ARG A 736 17.48 -37.73 -21.75
CA ARG A 736 18.01 -38.93 -22.44
C ARG A 736 19.34 -38.62 -23.12
N ARG A 737 19.46 -37.48 -23.80
CA ARG A 737 20.70 -37.06 -24.46
C ARG A 737 21.83 -36.82 -23.45
N LEU A 738 21.54 -36.18 -22.32
CA LEU A 738 22.51 -35.97 -21.25
C LEU A 738 22.95 -37.28 -20.60
N HIS A 739 22.01 -38.21 -20.37
CA HIS A 739 22.31 -39.53 -19.81
C HIS A 739 23.22 -40.35 -20.73
N LEU A 740 22.98 -40.33 -22.05
CA LEU A 740 23.82 -41.01 -23.04
C LEU A 740 25.26 -40.45 -23.11
N ASN A 741 25.46 -39.21 -22.67
CA ASN A 741 26.78 -38.56 -22.58
C ASN A 741 27.32 -38.54 -21.14
N GLU A 742 26.89 -39.48 -20.29
CA GLU A 742 27.34 -39.65 -18.90
C GLU A 742 27.11 -38.44 -17.96
N MET A 743 26.26 -37.49 -18.37
CA MET A 743 25.90 -36.30 -17.59
C MET A 743 24.67 -36.55 -16.70
N TYR A 744 24.80 -37.47 -15.74
CA TYR A 744 23.69 -37.93 -14.87
C TYR A 744 22.98 -36.78 -14.12
N GLY A 745 23.75 -35.82 -13.57
CA GLY A 745 23.18 -34.70 -12.82
C GLY A 745 22.29 -33.79 -13.69
N GLY A 746 22.72 -33.53 -14.93
CA GLY A 746 21.92 -32.75 -15.88
C GLY A 746 20.66 -33.51 -16.32
N ALA A 747 20.78 -34.81 -16.54
CA ALA A 747 19.64 -35.65 -16.89
C ALA A 747 18.56 -35.64 -15.79
N ILE A 748 18.96 -35.79 -14.52
CA ILE A 748 18.05 -35.71 -13.36
C ILE A 748 17.40 -34.31 -13.29
N GLY A 749 18.17 -33.24 -13.53
CA GLY A 749 17.66 -31.88 -13.53
C GLY A 749 16.55 -31.66 -14.58
N PHE A 750 16.74 -32.13 -15.81
CA PHE A 750 15.71 -32.04 -16.85
C PHE A 750 14.49 -32.91 -16.55
N ILE A 751 14.66 -34.12 -16.00
CA ILE A 751 13.52 -34.96 -15.55
C ILE A 751 12.70 -34.20 -14.50
N GLY A 752 13.36 -33.64 -13.47
CA GLY A 752 12.71 -32.85 -12.43
C GLY A 752 11.97 -31.63 -12.98
N ALA A 753 12.61 -30.88 -13.87
CA ALA A 753 11.98 -29.73 -14.54
C ALA A 753 10.78 -30.14 -15.38
N GLY A 754 10.87 -31.25 -16.11
CA GLY A 754 9.76 -31.81 -16.88
C GLY A 754 8.58 -32.21 -16.01
N ILE A 755 8.84 -32.87 -14.87
CA ILE A 755 7.80 -33.23 -13.89
C ILE A 755 7.14 -31.97 -13.32
N LEU A 756 7.92 -30.95 -12.95
CA LEU A 756 7.38 -29.69 -12.43
C LEU A 756 6.51 -28.97 -13.47
N LEU A 757 6.94 -28.91 -14.74
CA LEU A 757 6.14 -28.34 -15.82
C LEU A 757 4.87 -29.15 -16.07
N PHE A 758 4.95 -30.48 -16.04
CA PHE A 758 3.78 -31.34 -16.17
C PHE A 758 2.78 -31.10 -15.04
N LEU A 759 3.24 -31.08 -13.79
CA LEU A 759 2.39 -30.83 -12.62
C LEU A 759 1.81 -29.42 -12.64
N GLY A 760 2.59 -28.41 -13.04
CA GLY A 760 2.15 -27.02 -13.09
C GLY A 760 1.12 -26.73 -14.18
N PHE A 761 1.24 -27.35 -15.36
CA PHE A 761 0.19 -27.26 -16.39
C PHE A 761 -1.02 -28.13 -16.05
N SER A 762 -0.79 -29.32 -15.49
CA SER A 762 -1.89 -30.22 -15.09
C SER A 762 -2.67 -29.68 -13.90
N SER A 763 -2.05 -28.88 -13.02
CA SER A 763 -2.77 -28.27 -11.89
C SER A 763 -3.84 -27.29 -12.34
N LEU A 764 -3.69 -26.66 -13.50
CA LEU A 764 -4.75 -25.85 -14.10
C LEU A 764 -6.00 -26.69 -14.46
N ALA A 765 -5.83 -28.00 -14.68
CA ALA A 765 -6.96 -28.91 -14.90
C ALA A 765 -7.54 -29.49 -13.60
N ASN A 766 -6.90 -29.28 -12.43
CA ASN A 766 -7.39 -29.82 -11.16
C ASN A 766 -8.84 -29.43 -10.84
N PRO A 767 -9.30 -28.18 -11.07
CA PRO A 767 -10.70 -27.83 -10.85
C PRO A 767 -11.71 -28.65 -11.67
N ILE A 768 -11.26 -29.21 -12.80
CA ILE A 768 -12.06 -30.06 -13.68
C ILE A 768 -11.97 -31.53 -13.26
N LEU A 769 -10.75 -32.01 -12.98
CA LEU A 769 -10.47 -33.42 -12.70
C LEU A 769 -10.85 -33.82 -11.26
N PHE A 770 -10.59 -32.94 -10.30
CA PHE A 770 -10.77 -33.13 -8.86
C PHE A 770 -11.58 -31.96 -8.25
N PRO A 771 -12.87 -31.82 -8.59
CA PRO A 771 -13.73 -30.80 -8.00
C PRO A 771 -13.91 -31.01 -6.49
N GLY A 772 -13.98 -29.92 -5.73
CA GLY A 772 -14.22 -29.96 -4.29
C GLY A 772 -15.59 -30.54 -3.94
N GLY A 773 -15.65 -31.36 -2.89
CA GLY A 773 -16.90 -31.93 -2.34
C GLY A 773 -17.21 -33.38 -2.71
N GLU A 774 -16.40 -34.04 -3.56
CA GLU A 774 -16.52 -35.47 -3.87
C GLU A 774 -15.45 -36.31 -3.16
N ALA A 775 -15.75 -37.57 -2.85
CA ALA A 775 -14.73 -38.48 -2.36
C ALA A 775 -13.68 -38.73 -3.45
N MET A 776 -12.40 -38.86 -3.06
CA MET A 776 -11.30 -39.04 -4.02
C MET A 776 -11.50 -40.23 -4.96
N VAL A 777 -12.14 -41.30 -4.47
CA VAL A 777 -12.48 -42.49 -5.27
C VAL A 777 -13.46 -42.16 -6.38
N ASP A 778 -14.50 -41.37 -6.09
CA ASP A 778 -15.49 -40.97 -7.09
C ASP A 778 -14.88 -40.03 -8.13
N SER A 779 -14.03 -39.10 -7.70
CA SER A 779 -13.29 -38.25 -8.63
C SER A 779 -12.42 -39.08 -9.59
N LEU A 780 -11.69 -40.08 -9.09
CA LEU A 780 -10.84 -40.96 -9.91
C LEU A 780 -11.64 -41.75 -10.96
N LEU A 781 -12.83 -42.23 -10.62
CA LEU A 781 -13.70 -42.97 -11.55
C LEU A 781 -14.21 -42.08 -12.70
N HIS A 782 -14.42 -40.79 -12.45
CA HIS A 782 -14.95 -39.84 -13.44
C HIS A 782 -13.85 -39.12 -14.26
N ILE A 783 -12.55 -39.31 -13.97
CA ILE A 783 -11.45 -38.70 -14.73
C ILE A 783 -11.56 -38.91 -16.24
N PRO A 784 -11.84 -40.12 -16.77
CA PRO A 784 -11.90 -40.33 -18.22
C PRO A 784 -12.96 -39.47 -18.91
N LEU A 785 -14.09 -39.24 -18.25
CA LEU A 785 -15.17 -38.37 -18.72
C LEU A 785 -14.77 -36.89 -18.58
N ARG A 786 -14.17 -36.51 -17.45
CA ARG A 786 -13.77 -35.13 -17.13
C ARG A 786 -12.59 -34.61 -17.96
N LEU A 787 -11.79 -35.49 -18.57
CA LEU A 787 -10.72 -35.08 -19.48
C LEU A 787 -11.24 -34.24 -20.66
N PHE A 788 -12.47 -34.47 -21.11
CA PHE A 788 -13.09 -33.70 -22.19
C PHE A 788 -13.99 -32.56 -21.68
N SER A 789 -14.09 -32.37 -20.37
CA SER A 789 -14.84 -31.29 -19.75
C SER A 789 -14.03 -30.00 -19.72
N PHE A 790 -14.76 -28.88 -19.67
CA PHE A 790 -14.22 -27.53 -19.61
C PHE A 790 -14.21 -26.98 -18.19
N MET A 791 -13.51 -25.87 -17.97
CA MET A 791 -13.54 -25.18 -16.68
C MET A 791 -14.97 -24.73 -16.33
N PRO A 792 -15.46 -25.07 -15.12
CA PRO A 792 -16.82 -24.71 -14.72
C PRO A 792 -16.98 -23.22 -14.41
N GLU A 793 -15.91 -22.55 -13.97
CA GLU A 793 -15.92 -21.15 -13.54
C GLU A 793 -14.67 -20.38 -14.00
N PRO A 794 -14.76 -19.04 -14.20
CA PRO A 794 -13.60 -18.21 -14.49
C PRO A 794 -12.58 -18.25 -13.34
N ASN A 795 -11.29 -18.33 -13.68
CA ASN A 795 -10.24 -18.35 -12.67
C ASN A 795 -10.02 -16.96 -12.05
N LYS A 796 -9.88 -16.92 -10.73
CA LYS A 796 -9.61 -15.69 -9.95
C LYS A 796 -8.11 -15.45 -9.82
N TRP A 797 -7.46 -15.16 -10.94
CA TRP A 797 -6.00 -15.10 -11.11
C TRP A 797 -5.23 -14.43 -9.98
N LEU A 798 -5.58 -13.18 -9.66
CA LEU A 798 -4.85 -12.34 -8.70
C LEU A 798 -5.23 -12.61 -7.25
N THR A 799 -6.14 -13.54 -6.99
CA THR A 799 -6.61 -13.74 -5.62
C THR A 799 -6.82 -15.15 -5.15
N ASN A 800 -6.82 -16.12 -6.06
CA ASN A 800 -6.57 -17.49 -5.67
C ASN A 800 -5.09 -17.60 -5.22
N PRO A 801 -4.79 -18.03 -3.97
CA PRO A 801 -3.43 -18.16 -3.45
C PRO A 801 -2.52 -19.08 -4.27
N GLU A 802 -3.10 -20.01 -5.02
CA GLU A 802 -2.35 -20.93 -5.89
C GLU A 802 -1.86 -20.24 -7.16
N THR A 803 -2.66 -19.31 -7.72
CA THR A 803 -2.37 -18.66 -9.00
C THR A 803 -1.88 -17.22 -8.88
N ALA A 804 -2.10 -16.55 -7.75
CA ALA A 804 -1.80 -15.12 -7.59
C ALA A 804 -0.31 -14.83 -7.77
N MET A 805 0.56 -15.64 -7.16
CA MET A 805 2.01 -15.43 -7.23
C MET A 805 2.54 -15.57 -8.67
N ILE A 806 2.13 -16.61 -9.39
CA ILE A 806 2.57 -16.81 -10.79
C ILE A 806 1.98 -15.73 -11.71
N SER A 807 0.75 -15.28 -11.45
CA SER A 807 0.12 -14.19 -12.21
C SER A 807 0.86 -12.86 -12.08
N CYS A 808 1.56 -12.64 -10.96
CA CYS A 808 2.45 -11.49 -10.80
C CYS A 808 3.74 -11.60 -11.62
N VAL A 809 4.24 -12.81 -11.87
CA VAL A 809 5.52 -13.04 -12.58
C VAL A 809 5.36 -13.03 -14.10
N ILE A 810 4.25 -13.56 -14.64
CA ILE A 810 3.99 -13.67 -16.09
C ILE A 810 4.17 -12.32 -16.85
N PRO A 811 3.64 -11.18 -16.37
CA PRO A 811 3.84 -9.88 -17.03
C PRO A 811 5.32 -9.52 -17.18
N MET A 812 6.15 -9.89 -16.20
CA MET A 812 7.59 -9.64 -16.24
C MET A 812 8.30 -10.52 -17.26
N VAL A 813 7.85 -11.78 -17.43
CA VAL A 813 8.37 -12.66 -18.48
C VAL A 813 8.12 -12.01 -19.84
N TRP A 814 6.89 -11.55 -20.07
CA TRP A 814 6.49 -10.93 -21.33
C TRP A 814 7.26 -9.64 -21.63
N ALA A 815 7.40 -8.74 -20.66
CA ALA A 815 8.13 -7.49 -20.83
C ALA A 815 9.65 -7.68 -20.92
N GLY A 816 10.21 -8.66 -20.19
CA GLY A 816 11.65 -8.87 -20.07
C GLY A 816 12.27 -9.78 -21.13
N MET A 817 11.49 -10.69 -21.74
CA MET A 817 12.01 -11.72 -22.65
C MET A 817 12.72 -11.14 -23.87
N GLY A 818 12.17 -10.09 -24.47
CA GLY A 818 12.75 -9.42 -25.64
C GLY A 818 14.13 -8.83 -25.35
N PRO A 819 14.24 -7.78 -24.50
CA PRO A 819 15.52 -7.15 -24.19
C PRO A 819 16.56 -8.14 -23.65
N GLY A 820 16.14 -9.08 -22.80
CA GLY A 820 17.02 -10.10 -22.24
C GLY A 820 17.68 -10.98 -23.30
N CYS A 821 17.04 -11.21 -24.45
CA CYS A 821 17.59 -12.09 -25.49
C CYS A 821 18.77 -11.45 -26.24
N LEU A 822 18.89 -10.11 -26.23
CA LEU A 822 19.93 -9.38 -26.98
C LEU A 822 21.34 -9.77 -26.56
N ILE A 823 21.58 -9.88 -25.25
CA ILE A 823 22.90 -10.21 -24.73
C ILE A 823 23.31 -11.63 -25.13
N TYR A 824 22.36 -12.57 -25.14
CA TYR A 824 22.59 -13.95 -25.57
C TYR A 824 22.72 -14.06 -27.09
N LEU A 825 21.92 -13.33 -27.86
CA LEU A 825 22.02 -13.29 -29.32
C LEU A 825 23.35 -12.69 -29.78
N ALA A 826 23.85 -11.67 -29.08
CA ALA A 826 25.17 -11.11 -29.34
C ALA A 826 26.29 -12.12 -29.03
N ALA A 827 26.18 -12.85 -27.91
CA ALA A 827 27.15 -13.86 -27.53
C ALA A 827 27.14 -15.09 -28.45
N LEU A 828 25.95 -15.53 -28.89
CA LEU A 828 25.78 -16.62 -29.85
C LEU A 828 26.48 -16.32 -31.19
N LYS A 829 26.41 -15.08 -31.67
CA LYS A 829 27.17 -14.63 -32.85
C LYS A 829 28.68 -14.64 -32.67
N GLY A 830 29.17 -14.71 -31.43
CA GLY A 830 30.59 -14.80 -31.11
C GLY A 830 31.13 -16.23 -31.18
N ILE A 831 30.27 -17.25 -31.31
CA ILE A 831 30.69 -18.65 -31.46
C ILE A 831 31.17 -18.86 -32.90
N PRO A 832 32.43 -19.30 -33.14
CA PRO A 832 32.92 -19.56 -34.49
C PRO A 832 32.12 -20.66 -35.19
N ASP A 833 31.84 -20.45 -36.49
CA ASP A 833 31.08 -21.41 -37.31
C ASP A 833 31.75 -22.79 -37.38
N ASP A 834 33.09 -22.85 -37.29
CA ASP A 834 33.90 -24.08 -37.23
C ASP A 834 33.38 -25.09 -36.20
N TYR A 835 32.84 -24.64 -35.05
CA TYR A 835 32.28 -25.53 -34.02
C TYR A 835 30.96 -26.16 -34.45
N TYR A 836 30.11 -25.41 -35.18
CA TYR A 836 28.84 -25.92 -35.69
C TYR A 836 29.05 -26.88 -36.85
N GLU A 837 29.99 -26.57 -37.76
CA GLU A 837 30.36 -27.43 -38.88
C GLU A 837 30.99 -28.74 -38.41
N ALA A 838 31.90 -28.69 -37.43
CA ALA A 838 32.48 -29.90 -36.84
C ALA A 838 31.40 -30.78 -36.20
N ALA A 839 30.46 -30.18 -35.46
CA ALA A 839 29.34 -30.91 -34.87
C ALA A 839 28.43 -31.55 -35.95
N ASP A 840 28.20 -30.88 -37.08
CA ASP A 840 27.45 -31.44 -38.21
C ASP A 840 28.16 -32.65 -38.84
N ILE A 841 29.48 -32.59 -38.98
CA ILE A 841 30.29 -33.70 -39.50
C ILE A 841 30.20 -34.91 -38.56
N ASP A 842 30.19 -34.68 -37.25
CA ASP A 842 30.05 -35.73 -36.22
C ASP A 842 28.61 -36.26 -36.09
N GLY A 843 27.67 -35.76 -36.89
CA GLY A 843 26.26 -36.18 -36.87
C GLY A 843 25.48 -35.68 -35.65
N ALA A 844 25.94 -34.59 -35.01
CA ALA A 844 25.28 -34.00 -33.86
C ALA A 844 23.92 -33.42 -34.24
N SER A 845 22.88 -33.79 -33.49
CA SER A 845 21.54 -33.22 -33.68
C SER A 845 21.46 -31.78 -33.17
N PHE A 846 20.37 -31.08 -33.49
CA PHE A 846 20.11 -29.73 -32.99
C PHE A 846 20.18 -29.63 -31.44
N ILE A 847 19.64 -30.63 -30.73
CA ILE A 847 19.71 -30.68 -29.26
C ILE A 847 21.15 -30.89 -28.78
N ASP A 848 21.94 -31.70 -29.51
CA ASP A 848 23.34 -31.96 -29.16
C ASP A 848 24.17 -30.67 -29.32
N LYS A 849 23.96 -29.90 -30.39
CA LYS A 849 24.61 -28.59 -30.57
C LYS A 849 24.23 -27.60 -29.45
N ILE A 850 22.97 -27.56 -29.03
CA ILE A 850 22.55 -26.71 -27.91
C ILE A 850 23.27 -27.11 -26.62
N LEU A 851 23.26 -28.39 -26.27
CA LEU A 851 23.79 -28.90 -25.00
C LEU A 851 25.31 -28.89 -24.91
N PHE A 852 25.99 -29.21 -26.01
CA PHE A 852 27.43 -29.49 -26.00
C PHE A 852 28.28 -28.43 -26.70
N VAL A 853 27.68 -27.54 -27.50
CA VAL A 853 28.38 -26.39 -28.12
C VAL A 853 27.91 -25.08 -27.49
N VAL A 854 26.61 -24.79 -27.55
CA VAL A 854 26.07 -23.47 -27.15
C VAL A 854 26.16 -23.23 -25.64
N PHE A 855 25.57 -24.09 -24.81
CA PHE A 855 25.55 -23.89 -23.35
C PHE A 855 26.97 -23.81 -22.73
N PRO A 856 27.94 -24.67 -23.11
CA PRO A 856 29.31 -24.56 -22.62
C PRO A 856 29.98 -23.24 -22.98
N MET A 857 29.79 -22.76 -24.20
CA MET A 857 30.35 -21.48 -24.67
C MET A 857 29.69 -20.27 -23.97
N LEU A 858 28.40 -20.36 -23.68
CA LEU A 858 27.66 -19.29 -22.97
C LEU A 858 27.75 -19.37 -21.44
N LYS A 859 28.37 -20.41 -20.88
CA LYS A 859 28.37 -20.69 -19.43
C LYS A 859 28.76 -19.49 -18.58
N ALA A 860 29.81 -18.75 -18.97
CA ALA A 860 30.27 -17.58 -18.24
C ALA A 860 29.21 -16.46 -18.23
N LEU A 861 28.60 -16.19 -19.39
CA LEU A 861 27.56 -15.17 -19.53
C LEU A 861 26.28 -15.56 -18.78
N ILE A 862 25.85 -16.82 -18.89
CA ILE A 862 24.70 -17.37 -18.18
C ILE A 862 24.91 -17.20 -16.67
N LEU A 863 26.09 -17.56 -16.15
CA LEU A 863 26.38 -17.45 -14.73
C LEU A 863 26.34 -15.98 -14.24
N ILE A 864 26.92 -15.05 -15.00
CA ILE A 864 26.90 -13.62 -14.65
C ILE A 864 25.47 -13.07 -14.63
N ASN A 865 24.70 -13.34 -15.68
CA ASN A 865 23.31 -12.87 -15.77
C ASN A 865 22.43 -13.52 -14.70
N PHE A 866 22.70 -14.76 -14.31
CA PHE A 866 21.95 -15.45 -13.26
C PHE A 866 22.10 -14.72 -11.91
N VAL A 867 23.30 -14.22 -11.58
CA VAL A 867 23.52 -13.42 -10.37
C VAL A 867 22.68 -12.15 -10.40
N GLY A 868 22.72 -11.42 -11.52
CA GLY A 868 21.91 -10.21 -11.70
C GLY A 868 20.41 -10.49 -11.62
N ALA A 869 19.94 -11.56 -12.27
CA ALA A 869 18.54 -11.97 -12.25
C ALA A 869 18.07 -12.39 -10.84
N PHE A 870 18.91 -13.13 -10.10
CA PHE A 870 18.61 -13.49 -8.72
C PHE A 870 18.45 -12.24 -7.87
N ILE A 871 19.47 -11.37 -7.80
CA ILE A 871 19.43 -10.14 -6.99
C ILE A 871 18.26 -9.23 -7.42
N GLY A 872 18.08 -9.08 -8.73
CA GLY A 872 17.00 -8.29 -9.31
C GLY A 872 15.60 -8.82 -8.95
N SER A 873 15.42 -10.14 -8.82
CA SER A 873 14.13 -10.73 -8.47
C SER A 873 13.63 -10.31 -7.09
N TRP A 874 14.54 -10.13 -6.12
CA TRP A 874 14.18 -9.68 -4.77
C TRP A 874 13.88 -8.18 -4.72
N TYR A 875 14.65 -7.37 -5.44
CA TYR A 875 14.45 -5.93 -5.50
C TYR A 875 13.17 -5.55 -6.26
N ALA A 876 12.92 -6.17 -7.42
CA ALA A 876 11.76 -5.89 -8.26
C ALA A 876 10.43 -6.44 -7.70
N ALA A 877 10.49 -7.43 -6.80
CA ALA A 877 9.30 -8.05 -6.22
C ALA A 877 8.39 -7.03 -5.53
N THR A 878 8.95 -6.12 -4.73
CA THR A 878 8.18 -5.19 -3.90
C THR A 878 7.22 -4.33 -4.72
N GLY A 879 7.74 -3.64 -5.76
CA GLY A 879 6.94 -2.76 -6.59
C GLY A 879 5.90 -3.50 -7.44
N ASN A 880 6.28 -4.65 -7.99
CA ASN A 880 5.37 -5.45 -8.82
C ASN A 880 4.22 -6.04 -8.00
N ILE A 881 4.51 -6.64 -6.84
CA ILE A 881 3.48 -7.18 -5.95
C ILE A 881 2.56 -6.08 -5.42
N LEU A 882 3.12 -4.92 -5.04
CA LEU A 882 2.32 -3.77 -4.60
C LEU A 882 1.28 -3.37 -5.65
N LEU A 883 1.68 -3.25 -6.92
CA LEU A 883 0.79 -2.83 -8.00
C LEU A 883 -0.18 -3.93 -8.46
N MET A 884 0.24 -5.20 -8.45
CA MET A 884 -0.58 -6.33 -8.93
C MET A 884 -1.64 -6.76 -7.91
N THR A 885 -1.23 -6.99 -6.65
CA THR A 885 -2.08 -7.62 -5.62
C THR A 885 -2.12 -6.86 -4.30
N GLY A 886 -1.22 -5.90 -4.07
CA GLY A 886 -1.06 -5.25 -2.77
C GLY A 886 -0.70 -6.22 -1.64
N GLY A 887 -0.12 -7.38 -1.98
CA GLY A 887 0.16 -8.49 -1.05
C GLY A 887 -1.02 -9.47 -0.83
N GLY A 888 -2.19 -9.23 -1.43
CA GLY A 888 -3.34 -10.12 -1.37
C GLY A 888 -3.10 -11.48 -2.06
N GLY A 889 -3.94 -12.48 -1.75
CA GLY A 889 -3.79 -13.82 -2.34
C GLY A 889 -2.49 -14.53 -1.92
N ASN A 890 -2.01 -14.31 -0.69
CA ASN A 890 -0.76 -14.85 -0.16
C ASN A 890 0.47 -14.50 -1.03
N THR A 891 0.58 -13.23 -1.44
CA THR A 891 1.69 -12.74 -2.27
C THR A 891 2.58 -11.71 -1.59
N GLU A 892 2.27 -11.28 -0.36
CA GLU A 892 3.08 -10.31 0.37
C GLU A 892 4.53 -10.83 0.54
N VAL A 893 5.48 -10.16 -0.11
CA VAL A 893 6.92 -10.49 -0.08
C VAL A 893 7.65 -9.68 0.99
N ALA A 894 8.78 -10.18 1.49
CA ALA A 894 9.56 -9.54 2.55
C ALA A 894 9.84 -8.05 2.34
N GLY A 895 10.22 -7.64 1.12
CA GLY A 895 10.45 -6.23 0.80
C GLY A 895 9.20 -5.35 0.91
N LEU A 896 8.03 -5.89 0.55
CA LEU A 896 6.74 -5.20 0.71
C LEU A 896 6.31 -5.15 2.18
N HIS A 897 6.58 -6.21 2.95
CA HIS A 897 6.32 -6.24 4.38
C HIS A 897 7.13 -5.16 5.13
N ILE A 898 8.43 -5.06 4.84
CA ILE A 898 9.33 -4.01 5.37
C ILE A 898 8.78 -2.62 5.03
N TRP A 899 8.35 -2.44 3.78
CA TRP A 899 7.82 -1.17 3.31
C TRP A 899 6.54 -0.77 4.05
N TYR A 900 5.60 -1.69 4.28
CA TYR A 900 4.39 -1.40 5.08
C TYR A 900 4.75 -1.06 6.52
N LYS A 901 5.67 -1.81 7.17
CA LYS A 901 6.13 -1.51 8.53
C LYS A 901 6.75 -0.11 8.64
N ALA A 902 7.59 0.29 7.69
CA ALA A 902 8.24 1.60 7.70
C ALA A 902 7.28 2.76 7.35
N PHE A 903 6.59 2.66 6.21
CA PHE A 903 5.91 3.82 5.61
C PHE A 903 4.40 3.86 5.85
N THR A 904 3.78 2.74 6.25
CA THR A 904 2.35 2.71 6.61
C THR A 904 2.13 2.67 8.11
N TYR A 905 3.00 1.99 8.84
CA TYR A 905 2.91 1.83 10.29
C TYR A 905 3.91 2.67 11.09
N LEU A 906 4.84 3.38 10.42
CA LEU A 906 5.87 4.23 11.05
C LEU A 906 6.80 3.49 12.03
N LYS A 907 6.97 2.17 11.87
CA LYS A 907 7.82 1.32 12.70
C LYS A 907 9.19 1.13 12.02
N PHE A 908 9.99 2.19 11.96
CA PHE A 908 11.31 2.19 11.30
C PHE A 908 12.33 1.25 11.95
N GLY A 909 12.34 1.15 13.29
CA GLY A 909 13.24 0.24 14.01
C GLY A 909 13.04 -1.23 13.60
N PRO A 910 11.82 -1.79 13.78
CA PRO A 910 11.48 -3.13 13.29
C PRO A 910 11.72 -3.31 11.78
N ALA A 911 11.32 -2.35 10.95
CA ALA A 911 11.51 -2.44 9.50
C ALA A 911 13.00 -2.52 9.10
N THR A 912 13.86 -1.75 9.77
CA THR A 912 15.31 -1.77 9.52
C THR A 912 15.94 -3.08 10.01
N ALA A 913 15.50 -3.62 11.15
CA ALA A 913 15.96 -4.92 11.64
C ALA A 913 15.61 -6.05 10.65
N MET A 914 14.38 -6.04 10.10
CA MET A 914 13.94 -6.94 9.04
C MET A 914 14.77 -6.79 7.75
N ALA A 915 15.06 -5.55 7.32
CA ALA A 915 15.90 -5.29 6.15
C ALA A 915 17.33 -5.82 6.31
N TRP A 916 17.93 -5.67 7.49
CA TRP A 916 19.23 -6.24 7.81
C TRP A 916 19.21 -7.77 7.81
N MET A 917 18.20 -8.38 8.43
CA MET A 917 18.02 -9.84 8.42
C MET A 917 17.94 -10.38 6.98
N LEU A 918 17.12 -9.76 6.14
CA LEU A 918 17.02 -10.10 4.72
C LEU A 918 18.36 -9.93 3.98
N GLY A 919 19.06 -8.82 4.21
CA GLY A 919 20.38 -8.58 3.64
C GLY A 919 21.38 -9.68 3.99
N PHE A 920 21.43 -10.10 5.26
CA PHE A 920 22.30 -11.18 5.72
C PHE A 920 21.97 -12.52 5.06
N MET A 921 20.68 -12.84 4.90
CA MET A 921 20.24 -14.05 4.21
C MET A 921 20.71 -14.07 2.74
N LEU A 922 20.72 -12.92 2.06
CA LEU A 922 21.10 -12.81 0.64
C LEU A 922 22.62 -12.73 0.40
N ILE A 923 23.37 -12.16 1.34
CA ILE A 923 24.83 -12.01 1.22
C ILE A 923 25.51 -13.39 1.10
N GLY A 924 25.12 -14.37 1.93
CA GLY A 924 25.74 -15.70 1.93
C GLY A 924 25.68 -16.36 0.56
N PHE A 925 24.52 -16.25 -0.10
CA PHE A 925 24.31 -16.74 -1.46
C PHE A 925 25.17 -15.98 -2.49
N THR A 926 25.19 -14.65 -2.40
CA THR A 926 25.98 -13.78 -3.30
C THR A 926 27.48 -14.11 -3.23
N VAL A 927 28.01 -14.35 -2.02
CA VAL A 927 29.42 -14.71 -1.80
C VAL A 927 29.76 -16.05 -2.43
N HIS A 928 28.87 -17.04 -2.25
CA HIS A 928 29.02 -18.34 -2.87
C HIS A 928 29.04 -18.23 -4.40
N GLN A 929 28.17 -17.39 -4.97
CA GLN A 929 28.14 -17.15 -6.41
C GLN A 929 29.43 -16.46 -6.94
N LEU A 930 29.93 -15.44 -6.24
CA LEU A 930 31.17 -14.75 -6.63
C LEU A 930 32.39 -15.70 -6.62
N GLN A 931 32.42 -16.69 -5.73
CA GLN A 931 33.45 -17.73 -5.71
C GLN A 931 33.40 -18.65 -6.93
N ILE A 932 32.21 -18.91 -7.46
CA ILE A 932 32.06 -19.70 -8.69
C ILE A 932 32.57 -18.86 -9.86
N LEU A 933 32.17 -17.58 -9.92
CA LEU A 933 32.59 -16.65 -10.97
C LEU A 933 34.11 -16.46 -11.02
N SER A 934 34.78 -16.35 -9.87
CA SER A 934 36.24 -16.17 -9.83
C SER A 934 37.03 -17.36 -10.39
N ARG A 935 36.39 -18.52 -10.56
CA ARG A 935 37.00 -19.74 -11.14
C ARG A 935 36.72 -19.91 -12.63
N VAL A 936 35.90 -19.05 -13.23
CA VAL A 936 35.57 -19.14 -14.65
C VAL A 936 36.63 -18.38 -15.45
N GLU A 937 37.42 -19.09 -16.24
CA GLU A 937 38.36 -18.46 -17.18
C GLU A 937 37.60 -17.77 -18.32
N PHE A 938 37.76 -16.45 -18.44
CA PHE A 938 37.29 -15.70 -19.60
C PHE A 938 38.26 -15.95 -20.75
N ARG A 939 38.05 -17.00 -21.53
CA ARG A 939 38.75 -17.16 -22.81
C ARG A 939 38.20 -16.14 -23.79
N ALA A 940 38.83 -14.96 -23.84
CA ALA A 940 38.67 -14.08 -24.99
C ALA A 940 39.12 -14.88 -26.22
N ALA A 941 38.30 -14.89 -27.26
CA ALA A 941 38.67 -15.49 -28.54
C ALA A 941 40.00 -14.87 -28.98
N THR A 942 41.08 -15.65 -28.88
CA THR A 942 42.40 -15.27 -29.35
C THR A 942 42.27 -14.93 -30.83
N LYS A 943 42.66 -13.69 -31.18
CA LYS A 943 42.88 -13.28 -32.57
C LYS A 943 43.73 -14.36 -33.25
N LYS A 944 43.22 -14.95 -34.33
CA LYS A 944 44.04 -15.69 -35.29
C LYS A 944 45.08 -14.69 -35.83
N ASP A 945 46.34 -14.90 -35.49
CA ASP A 945 47.48 -14.38 -36.25
C ASP A 945 47.69 -15.24 -37.51
#